data_AF-A0A0D7CL24-F1
#
_entry.id   AF-A0A0D7CL24-F1
#
_cell.length_a   1.000
_cell.length_b   1.000
_cell.length_c   1.000
_cell.angle_alpha   90.00
_cell.angle_beta   90.00
_cell.angle_gamma   90.00
#
_symmetry.space_group_name_H-M   'P 1'
#
loop_
_entity.id
_entity.type
_entity.pdbx_description
1 polymer ?
#
loop_
_entity_poly.entity_id
_entity_poly.type
_entity_poly.pdbx_seq_one_letter_code
_entity_poly.pdbx_strand_id
1 'polypeptide(L)'
;MALSGQGRHALRHPPRWHWLLLLLILPIVATSLLFEGWTTHEVDGARTRLACTHPIPKSADNGDPVLHLTATGAETAQMPQRTAALTFDGGPDPVWTPRLLDLLRRNHARATFFLYGTQAARHPDLVRRIRDEGHEIGSYGYTGGDLGSASSVRYPLELSLAQTALAGSAGIHTRLLRLPHTTTAETLCGAEWSAARRASDEGYLVVAATPHSRKPPQGVIRQYSHTALGYQEAAKLLADPEVGRFATISDGLGRPSLTTRASPIERVQGRALIWMQAAGHAFAHAMTWALGVAGALGVVRLVLLALLARVQVRRRRRHRSGAPWLHEVNEPVTVLVPAYNEEAGIEATVRSLLASTHQDLQILVIDDGSTDRTAQIARDIRDPRVTVLHQPNSGKPNALGMGLSYARCDIIVMIDADTVFEPDALHRLIQPLADPTIGAVSGNTKVGNRQGLLGRWQHLEYVLGFNLDRRMYEVLECMPTVPGAIGAFRRDALTAIGGISDDTLAEDTDLTMALWRVGRRVVYEETAIAWTEVPSSLRQLWRQRYRWCYGTLQSMWKHRHAVLELGPAGRFGRRGLTYLTLFQVVLPLCAPVVDISALYGVCFGDTGEALGVWLGFLAVQLVTAAYALRLDREPLRALWALPLQLFVYRQLLYLVVIQSVVTALLGTRLKWHRMQRAGTANQHLRQEPAPEPPTAATKEVWT
;
A
#
# COMPACT_ATOMS: atom_id res chain seq x y z
N MET A 1 -26.38 -47.06 -2.02
CA MET A 1 -27.21 -45.94 -1.53
C MET A 1 -26.31 -44.72 -1.40
N ALA A 2 -26.14 -43.97 -2.49
CA ALA A 2 -25.24 -42.83 -2.59
C ALA A 2 -26.03 -41.53 -2.37
N LEU A 3 -25.63 -40.74 -1.38
CA LEU A 3 -26.24 -39.44 -1.07
C LEU A 3 -25.78 -38.41 -2.10
N SER A 4 -26.63 -38.15 -3.09
CA SER A 4 -26.54 -37.03 -4.02
C SER A 4 -26.90 -35.72 -3.30
N GLY A 5 -25.90 -35.08 -2.70
CA GLY A 5 -26.02 -33.73 -2.12
C GLY A 5 -25.61 -32.64 -3.12
N GLN A 6 -26.31 -32.50 -4.26
CA GLN A 6 -26.15 -31.30 -5.10
C GLN A 6 -26.91 -30.13 -4.45
N GLY A 7 -26.25 -29.44 -3.52
CA GLY A 7 -26.68 -28.13 -3.05
C GLY A 7 -26.63 -27.13 -4.19
N ARG A 8 -27.80 -26.82 -4.79
CA ARG A 8 -27.99 -25.72 -5.74
C ARG A 8 -27.74 -24.39 -5.03
N HIS A 9 -26.49 -23.95 -4.94
CA HIS A 9 -26.15 -22.61 -4.48
C HIS A 9 -26.60 -21.59 -5.54
N ALA A 10 -27.62 -20.80 -5.21
CA ALA A 10 -28.21 -19.80 -6.09
C ALA A 10 -27.20 -18.75 -6.58
N LEU A 11 -27.27 -18.44 -7.87
CA LEU A 11 -26.51 -17.37 -8.54
C LEU A 11 -26.91 -16.00 -7.95
N ARG A 12 -26.11 -15.45 -7.02
CA ARG A 12 -26.35 -14.15 -6.40
C ARG A 12 -25.56 -13.04 -7.12
N HIS A 13 -26.15 -11.85 -7.24
CA HIS A 13 -25.42 -10.66 -7.69
C HIS A 13 -24.22 -10.41 -6.76
N PRO A 14 -23.06 -10.00 -7.30
CA PRO A 14 -21.88 -9.78 -6.48
C PRO A 14 -22.19 -8.73 -5.40
N PRO A 15 -22.01 -9.06 -4.12
CA PRO A 15 -22.25 -8.14 -3.03
C PRO A 15 -21.41 -6.86 -3.17
N ARG A 16 -22.04 -5.68 -3.03
CA ARG A 16 -21.34 -4.37 -3.00
C ARG A 16 -20.59 -4.09 -1.69
N TRP A 17 -20.38 -5.12 -0.88
CA TRP A 17 -19.80 -5.03 0.46
C TRP A 17 -18.35 -4.56 0.47
N HIS A 18 -17.63 -4.71 -0.64
CA HIS A 18 -16.30 -4.13 -0.81
C HIS A 18 -16.29 -2.60 -0.67
N TRP A 19 -17.34 -1.91 -1.14
CA TRP A 19 -17.49 -0.47 -0.91
C TRP A 19 -17.76 -0.14 0.54
N LEU A 20 -18.57 -0.94 1.25
CA LEU A 20 -18.83 -0.74 2.68
C LEU A 20 -17.55 -0.92 3.50
N LEU A 21 -16.73 -1.94 3.20
CA LEU A 21 -15.45 -2.15 3.87
C LEU A 21 -14.48 -0.99 3.66
N LEU A 22 -14.37 -0.49 2.42
CA LEU A 22 -13.54 0.67 2.11
C LEU A 22 -14.07 1.95 2.79
N LEU A 23 -15.38 2.17 2.77
CA LEU A 23 -16.03 3.30 3.44
C LEU A 23 -15.92 3.23 4.98
N LEU A 24 -15.65 2.06 5.54
CA LEU A 24 -15.37 1.91 6.98
C LEU A 24 -13.88 2.11 7.28
N ILE A 25 -13.00 1.41 6.57
CA ILE A 25 -11.57 1.35 6.87
C ILE A 25 -10.86 2.65 6.53
N LEU A 26 -11.10 3.21 5.34
CA LEU A 26 -10.35 4.37 4.87
C LEU A 26 -10.60 5.62 5.73
N PRO A 27 -11.84 5.95 6.16
CA PRO A 27 -12.06 7.05 7.09
C PRO A 27 -11.43 6.79 8.46
N ILE A 28 -11.49 5.57 8.99
CA ILE A 28 -10.83 5.25 10.27
C ILE A 28 -9.32 5.51 10.17
N VAL A 29 -8.67 5.05 9.11
CA VAL A 29 -7.24 5.31 8.86
C VAL A 29 -6.98 6.81 8.74
N ALA A 30 -7.74 7.52 7.90
CA ALA A 30 -7.55 8.95 7.67
C ALA A 30 -7.76 9.78 8.95
N THR A 31 -8.82 9.52 9.71
CA THR A 31 -9.11 10.18 10.98
C THR A 31 -8.04 9.86 12.03
N SER A 32 -7.54 8.62 12.08
CA SER A 32 -6.47 8.25 13.01
C SER A 32 -5.16 8.97 12.68
N LEU A 33 -4.80 9.06 11.38
CA LEU A 33 -3.62 9.81 10.93
C LEU A 33 -3.75 11.31 11.22
N LEU A 34 -4.91 11.91 10.92
CA LEU A 34 -5.18 13.31 11.23
C LEU A 34 -5.12 13.59 12.73
N PHE A 35 -5.67 12.69 13.55
CA PHE A 35 -5.60 12.82 15.00
C PHE A 35 -4.16 12.72 15.52
N GLU A 36 -3.40 11.70 15.09
CA GLU A 36 -1.99 11.58 15.46
C GLU A 36 -1.20 12.82 15.04
N GLY A 37 -1.35 13.25 13.79
CA GLY A 37 -0.74 14.46 13.25
C GLY A 37 -1.07 15.73 14.02
N TRP A 38 -2.30 15.84 14.49
CA TRP A 38 -2.72 16.95 15.34
C TRP A 38 -2.00 16.90 16.70
N THR A 39 -1.84 15.71 17.28
CA THR A 39 -1.12 15.51 18.57
C THR A 39 0.39 15.72 18.48
N THR A 40 0.99 15.59 17.29
CA THR A 40 2.43 15.75 17.03
C THR A 40 2.80 17.07 16.32
N HIS A 41 1.86 18.01 16.21
CA HIS A 41 2.04 19.30 15.52
C HIS A 41 2.39 19.20 14.03
N GLU A 42 1.99 18.11 13.37
CA GLU A 42 1.99 18.00 11.91
C GLU A 42 0.74 18.65 11.29
N VAL A 43 -0.38 18.65 12.01
CA VAL A 43 -1.67 19.19 11.53
C VAL A 43 -2.07 20.40 12.37
N ASP A 44 -2.29 21.54 11.70
CA ASP A 44 -2.80 22.80 12.30
C ASP A 44 -2.01 23.26 13.55
N GLY A 45 -0.71 22.95 13.59
CA GLY A 45 0.23 23.33 14.64
C GLY A 45 1.27 24.31 14.11
N ALA A 46 1.32 25.52 14.65
CA ALA A 46 2.41 26.43 14.37
C ALA A 46 3.68 25.94 15.08
N ARG A 47 4.66 25.50 14.28
CA ARG A 47 5.94 24.95 14.78
C ARG A 47 6.92 26.03 15.24
N THR A 48 6.72 27.27 14.76
CA THR A 48 7.61 28.39 15.04
C THR A 48 6.81 29.59 15.49
N ARG A 49 7.27 30.19 16.58
CA ARG A 49 6.79 31.46 17.08
C ARG A 49 7.00 32.57 16.04
N LEU A 50 5.99 33.43 15.86
CA LEU A 50 6.09 34.60 15.00
C LEU A 50 6.99 35.68 15.64
N ALA A 51 7.58 36.52 14.80
CA ALA A 51 8.36 37.66 15.29
C ALA A 51 7.46 38.63 16.07
N CYS A 52 8.02 39.23 17.11
CA CYS A 52 7.35 40.21 17.95
C CYS A 52 6.90 41.43 17.12
N THR A 53 5.59 41.63 16.95
CA THR A 53 5.04 42.74 16.15
C THR A 53 4.76 43.98 17.00
N HIS A 54 4.27 43.81 18.23
CA HIS A 54 3.93 44.89 19.15
C HIS A 54 4.32 44.52 20.58
N PRO A 55 5.02 45.40 21.32
CA PRO A 55 5.39 45.14 22.71
C PRO A 55 4.14 45.03 23.61
N ILE A 56 4.31 44.41 24.78
CA ILE A 56 3.27 44.35 25.80
C ILE A 56 2.94 45.77 26.33
N PRO A 57 1.73 46.00 26.86
CA PRO A 57 1.37 47.28 27.47
C PRO A 57 2.30 47.64 28.63
N LYS A 58 2.58 48.94 28.83
CA LYS A 58 3.44 49.43 29.93
C LYS A 58 3.00 48.99 31.33
N SER A 59 1.70 48.75 31.53
CA SER A 59 1.17 48.21 32.80
C SER A 59 1.62 46.78 33.10
N ALA A 60 2.06 46.03 32.08
CA ALA A 60 2.59 44.68 32.18
C ALA A 60 4.12 44.61 32.02
N ASP A 61 4.74 45.72 31.60
CA ASP A 61 6.18 45.82 31.28
C ASP A 61 7.00 46.31 32.49
N ASN A 62 6.80 45.65 33.63
CA ASN A 62 7.52 45.95 34.89
C ASN A 62 8.46 44.80 35.32
N GLY A 63 8.61 43.79 34.47
CA GLY A 63 9.44 42.61 34.72
C GLY A 63 8.85 41.62 35.72
N ASP A 64 7.61 41.82 36.16
CA ASP A 64 6.95 40.92 37.10
C ASP A 64 6.41 39.66 36.37
N PRO A 65 6.72 38.47 36.90
CA PRO A 65 6.56 37.22 36.15
C PRO A 65 5.13 36.64 36.18
N VAL A 66 4.24 37.11 37.05
CA VAL A 66 2.87 36.59 37.14
C VAL A 66 1.90 37.64 36.64
N LEU A 67 1.06 37.28 35.68
CA LEU A 67 0.15 38.21 35.01
C LEU A 67 -1.30 37.72 35.10
N HIS A 68 -2.17 38.61 35.57
CA HIS A 68 -3.61 38.50 35.46
C HIS A 68 -4.10 39.63 34.56
N LEU A 69 -4.55 39.29 33.35
CA LEU A 69 -4.90 40.27 32.32
C LEU A 69 -6.39 40.60 32.39
N THR A 70 -6.72 41.88 32.37
CA THR A 70 -8.11 42.38 32.42
C THR A 70 -8.42 43.22 31.18
N ALA A 71 -9.69 43.60 31.01
CA ALA A 71 -10.13 44.44 29.89
C ALA A 71 -9.42 45.81 29.84
N THR A 72 -9.01 46.34 31.00
CA THR A 72 -8.44 47.69 31.14
C THR A 72 -6.93 47.71 31.40
N GLY A 73 -6.28 46.56 31.62
CA GLY A 73 -4.84 46.52 31.92
C GLY A 73 -4.31 45.12 32.28
N ALA A 74 -3.22 45.10 33.03
CA ALA A 74 -2.62 43.88 33.56
C ALA A 74 -2.31 44.10 35.04
N GLU A 75 -2.76 43.18 35.88
CA GLU A 75 -2.32 43.08 37.27
C GLU A 75 -1.14 42.11 37.30
N THR A 76 0.00 42.59 37.79
CA THR A 76 1.23 41.81 37.85
C THR A 76 1.64 41.55 39.29
N ALA A 77 2.33 40.42 39.50
CA ALA A 77 2.83 40.04 40.81
C ALA A 77 4.21 39.38 40.70
N GLN A 78 4.98 39.53 41.77
CA GLN A 78 6.29 38.90 41.93
C GLN A 78 6.36 38.10 43.22
N MET A 79 7.37 37.23 43.31
CA MET A 79 7.66 36.49 44.53
C MET A 79 8.13 37.45 45.63
N PRO A 80 7.80 37.19 46.91
CA PRO A 80 8.35 37.94 48.03
C PRO A 80 9.89 37.88 48.07
N GLN A 81 10.51 38.84 48.75
CA GLN A 81 11.96 38.83 48.95
C GLN A 81 12.42 37.51 49.55
N ARG A 82 13.61 37.06 49.13
CA ARG A 82 14.23 35.78 49.50
C ARG A 82 13.40 34.54 49.20
N THR A 83 12.36 34.65 48.36
CA THR A 83 11.53 33.51 47.96
C THR A 83 11.79 33.16 46.49
N ALA A 84 12.10 31.89 46.21
CA ALA A 84 12.27 31.39 44.85
C ALA A 84 11.21 30.34 44.51
N ALA A 85 10.59 30.48 43.33
CA ALA A 85 9.74 29.46 42.76
C ALA A 85 10.47 28.76 41.60
N LEU A 86 10.69 27.45 41.74
CA LEU A 86 11.22 26.59 40.67
C LEU A 86 10.05 26.18 39.78
N THR A 87 10.16 26.43 38.48
CA THR A 87 9.17 25.98 37.49
C THR A 87 9.81 25.07 36.45
N PHE A 88 9.16 23.94 36.15
CA PHE A 88 9.62 22.98 35.14
C PHE A 88 8.61 22.85 34.02
N ASP A 89 9.05 23.07 32.78
CA ASP A 89 8.15 23.16 31.62
C ASP A 89 8.34 21.98 30.65
N GLY A 90 7.22 21.49 30.12
CA GLY A 90 7.17 20.54 29.00
C GLY A 90 7.24 19.06 29.39
N GLY A 91 7.20 18.75 30.69
CA GLY A 91 7.10 17.36 31.16
C GLY A 91 5.68 16.81 31.18
N PRO A 92 5.45 15.67 31.85
CA PRO A 92 6.45 14.87 32.54
C PRO A 92 7.28 14.02 31.57
N ASP A 93 8.61 14.17 31.63
CA ASP A 93 9.57 13.26 31.00
C ASP A 93 9.82 12.01 31.87
N PRO A 94 9.83 10.79 31.31
CA PRO A 94 9.97 9.55 32.07
C PRO A 94 11.36 9.33 32.70
N VAL A 95 12.40 10.04 32.25
CA VAL A 95 13.77 9.92 32.75
C VAL A 95 14.10 11.04 33.73
N TRP A 96 13.77 12.28 33.38
CA TRP A 96 14.18 13.47 34.13
C TRP A 96 13.18 13.89 35.21
N THR A 97 11.89 13.70 35.00
CA THR A 97 10.89 14.07 36.03
C THR A 97 11.11 13.32 37.35
N PRO A 98 11.33 11.98 37.36
CA PRO A 98 11.66 11.27 38.61
C PRO A 98 12.89 11.85 39.32
N ARG A 99 13.95 12.15 38.56
CA ARG A 99 15.22 12.69 39.09
C ARG A 99 15.03 14.09 39.66
N LEU A 100 14.24 14.93 39.01
CA LEU A 100 13.89 16.27 39.49
C LEU A 100 13.08 16.19 40.78
N LEU A 101 12.09 15.29 40.85
CA LEU A 101 11.33 15.05 42.08
C LEU A 101 12.24 14.57 43.22
N ASP A 102 13.16 13.64 42.95
CA ASP A 102 14.14 13.17 43.95
C ASP A 102 15.12 14.28 44.37
N LEU A 103 15.48 15.20 43.48
CA LEU A 103 16.28 16.39 43.80
C LEU A 103 15.52 17.34 44.72
N LEU A 104 14.26 17.65 44.39
CA LEU A 104 13.41 18.53 45.19
C LEU A 104 13.16 17.96 46.59
N ARG A 105 12.87 16.66 46.67
CA ARG A 105 12.67 15.94 47.94
C ARG A 105 13.90 16.02 48.85
N ARG A 106 15.10 15.81 48.29
CA ARG A 106 16.38 15.90 49.04
C ARG A 106 16.66 17.29 49.59
N ASN A 107 16.14 18.33 48.94
CA ASN A 107 16.32 19.73 49.35
C ASN A 107 15.09 20.31 50.07
N HIS A 108 14.10 19.46 50.41
CA HIS A 108 12.83 19.87 51.04
C HIS A 108 12.12 21.03 50.32
N ALA A 109 12.28 21.10 48.99
CA ALA A 109 11.73 22.17 48.17
C ALA A 109 10.46 21.72 47.45
N ARG A 110 9.52 22.65 47.26
CA ARG A 110 8.36 22.47 46.37
C ARG A 110 8.53 23.30 45.11
N ALA A 111 8.03 22.79 43.99
CA ALA A 111 8.12 23.41 42.68
C ALA A 111 6.74 23.40 42.00
N THR A 112 6.63 24.13 40.89
CA THR A 112 5.46 24.09 40.00
C THR A 112 5.85 23.45 38.66
N PHE A 113 5.10 22.47 38.20
CA PHE A 113 5.35 21.76 36.94
C PHE A 113 4.30 22.15 35.89
N PHE A 114 4.73 22.81 34.82
CA PHE A 114 3.90 23.12 33.66
C PHE A 114 3.98 21.96 32.67
N LEU A 115 2.93 21.15 32.63
CA LEU A 115 2.92 19.88 31.90
C LEU A 115 2.23 20.02 30.55
N TYR A 116 2.74 19.29 29.55
CA TYR A 116 1.98 19.02 28.34
C TYR A 116 0.88 18.01 28.63
N GLY A 117 -0.34 18.29 28.16
CA GLY A 117 -1.45 17.34 28.26
C GLY A 117 -1.16 15.98 27.61
N THR A 118 -0.46 15.96 26.48
CA THR A 118 -0.06 14.72 25.79
C THR A 118 0.90 13.87 26.63
N GLN A 119 1.84 14.50 27.34
CA GLN A 119 2.78 13.81 28.23
C GLN A 119 2.12 13.39 29.54
N ALA A 120 1.23 14.24 30.07
CA ALA A 120 0.42 13.89 31.24
C ALA A 120 -0.41 12.63 30.98
N ALA A 121 -1.04 12.55 29.80
CA ALA A 121 -1.81 11.40 29.36
C ALA A 121 -0.96 10.13 29.16
N ARG A 122 0.28 10.27 28.66
CA ARG A 122 1.22 9.15 28.48
C ARG A 122 1.80 8.63 29.80
N HIS A 123 2.03 9.50 30.77
CA HIS A 123 2.67 9.18 32.04
C HIS A 123 1.83 9.60 33.26
N PRO A 124 0.61 9.07 33.42
CA PRO A 124 -0.32 9.50 34.48
C PRO A 124 0.16 9.12 35.89
N ASP A 125 1.03 8.12 36.01
CA ASP A 125 1.75 7.78 37.24
C ASP A 125 2.70 8.90 37.69
N LEU A 126 3.43 9.53 36.77
CA LEU A 126 4.32 10.64 37.10
C LEU A 126 3.54 11.90 37.48
N VAL A 127 2.42 12.18 36.81
CA VAL A 127 1.54 13.31 37.18
C VAL A 127 1.00 13.14 38.60
N ARG A 128 0.55 11.91 38.95
CA ARG A 128 0.12 11.59 40.32
C ARG A 128 1.26 11.76 41.31
N ARG A 129 2.46 11.29 40.99
CA ARG A 129 3.65 11.46 41.83
C ARG A 129 3.98 12.93 42.09
N ILE A 130 3.96 13.78 41.06
CA ILE A 130 4.17 15.24 41.20
C ILE A 130 3.18 15.81 42.24
N ARG A 131 1.88 15.49 42.09
CA ARG A 131 0.82 15.94 43.00
C ARG A 131 1.00 15.40 44.42
N ASP A 132 1.27 14.10 44.54
CA ASP A 132 1.32 13.39 45.83
C ASP A 132 2.54 13.81 46.67
N GLU A 133 3.62 14.26 46.02
CA GLU A 133 4.78 14.87 46.69
C GLU A 133 4.57 16.35 47.07
N GLY A 134 3.38 16.90 46.81
CA GLY A 134 2.99 18.25 47.22
C GLY A 134 3.48 19.37 46.31
N HIS A 135 3.84 19.04 45.07
CA HIS A 135 4.15 20.04 44.04
C HIS A 135 2.88 20.55 43.35
N GLU A 136 2.97 21.73 42.77
CA GLU A 136 1.85 22.35 42.05
C GLU A 136 1.92 22.01 40.56
N ILE A 137 0.77 21.87 39.90
CA ILE A 137 0.69 21.51 38.49
C ILE A 137 0.04 22.67 37.73
N GLY A 138 0.70 23.12 36.66
CA GLY A 138 0.19 24.07 35.68
C GLY A 138 0.05 23.42 34.30
N SER A 139 -0.69 24.09 33.43
CA SER A 139 -0.83 23.69 32.02
C SER A 139 0.25 24.37 31.18
N TYR A 140 0.86 23.60 30.29
CA TYR A 140 1.72 24.11 29.21
C TYR A 140 1.08 23.87 27.83
N GLY A 141 -0.26 23.82 27.79
CA GLY A 141 -1.03 23.37 26.62
C GLY A 141 -1.14 21.84 26.53
N TYR A 142 -1.91 21.34 25.57
CA TYR A 142 -2.07 19.90 25.36
C TYR A 142 -0.85 19.35 24.63
N THR A 143 -0.51 19.93 23.48
CA THR A 143 0.67 19.53 22.70
C THR A 143 1.85 20.46 22.91
N GLY A 144 1.59 21.73 23.28
CA GLY A 144 2.64 22.74 23.42
C GLY A 144 2.88 23.58 22.17
N GLY A 145 1.93 23.62 21.23
CA GLY A 145 2.02 24.51 20.07
C GLY A 145 1.93 25.98 20.46
N ASP A 146 2.42 26.87 19.60
CA ASP A 146 2.32 28.30 19.82
C ASP A 146 0.85 28.76 19.85
N LEU A 147 0.39 29.20 21.03
CA LEU A 147 -0.97 29.66 21.24
C LEU A 147 -1.23 31.05 20.63
N GLY A 148 -0.16 31.83 20.35
CA GLY A 148 -0.26 33.13 19.68
C GLY A 148 -0.76 32.99 18.24
N SER A 149 -0.17 32.06 17.49
CA SER A 149 -0.51 31.79 16.09
C SER A 149 -1.52 30.65 15.89
N ALA A 150 -1.98 30.00 16.96
CA ALA A 150 -2.99 28.96 16.90
C ALA A 150 -4.32 29.45 16.29
N SER A 151 -4.93 28.61 15.45
CA SER A 151 -6.24 28.86 14.84
C SER A 151 -7.35 29.02 15.90
N SER A 152 -8.48 29.61 15.51
CA SER A 152 -9.66 29.75 16.39
C SER A 152 -10.22 28.41 16.88
N VAL A 153 -9.88 27.32 16.19
CA VAL A 153 -10.27 25.95 16.57
C VAL A 153 -9.19 25.31 17.45
N ARG A 154 -7.90 25.46 17.10
CA ARG A 154 -6.78 24.86 17.85
C ARG A 154 -6.63 25.43 19.25
N TYR A 155 -6.73 26.75 19.40
CA TYR A 155 -6.54 27.43 20.68
C TYR A 155 -7.41 26.86 21.83
N PRO A 156 -8.75 26.80 21.71
CA PRO A 156 -9.59 26.27 22.80
C PRO A 156 -9.38 24.77 23.00
N LEU A 157 -9.05 24.01 21.94
CA LEU A 157 -8.75 22.59 22.05
C LEU A 157 -7.47 22.31 22.84
N GLU A 158 -6.40 23.10 22.65
CA GLU A 158 -5.16 23.00 23.43
C GLU A 158 -5.41 23.12 24.93
N LEU A 159 -6.21 24.11 25.34
CA LEU A 159 -6.51 24.33 26.75
C LEU A 159 -7.47 23.26 27.30
N SER A 160 -8.55 22.96 26.58
CA SER A 160 -9.57 21.99 27.01
C SER A 160 -9.04 20.55 27.11
N LEU A 161 -8.25 20.11 26.12
CA LEU A 161 -7.67 18.77 26.14
C LEU A 161 -6.57 18.64 27.19
N ALA A 162 -5.81 19.70 27.48
CA ALA A 162 -4.87 19.71 28.59
C ALA A 162 -5.59 19.49 29.93
N GLN A 163 -6.70 20.19 30.16
CA GLN A 163 -7.54 19.99 31.35
C GLN A 163 -8.09 18.57 31.43
N THR A 164 -8.60 18.05 30.30
CA THR A 164 -9.16 16.69 30.23
C THR A 164 -8.09 15.63 30.52
N ALA A 165 -6.88 15.81 30.01
CA ALA A 165 -5.74 14.93 30.29
C ALA A 165 -5.33 14.97 31.76
N LEU A 166 -5.26 16.14 32.38
CA LEU A 166 -4.95 16.27 33.82
C LEU A 166 -6.06 15.68 34.71
N ALA A 167 -7.33 15.83 34.32
CA ALA A 167 -8.46 15.19 34.99
C ALA A 167 -8.37 13.66 34.91
N GLY A 168 -8.00 13.10 33.76
CA GLY A 168 -7.79 11.66 33.58
C GLY A 168 -6.59 11.12 34.35
N SER A 169 -5.49 11.88 34.38
CA SER A 169 -4.20 11.45 34.90
C SER A 169 -4.12 11.53 36.42
N ALA A 170 -4.50 12.67 36.99
CA ALA A 170 -4.41 12.94 38.42
C ALA A 170 -5.72 13.46 39.02
N GLY A 171 -6.83 13.50 38.29
CA GLY A 171 -8.12 13.91 38.84
C GLY A 171 -8.16 15.38 39.26
N ILE A 172 -7.42 16.24 38.55
CA ILE A 172 -7.29 17.67 38.86
C ILE A 172 -7.58 18.55 37.65
N HIS A 173 -7.93 19.80 37.93
CA HIS A 173 -7.88 20.93 37.01
C HIS A 173 -6.91 21.97 37.54
N THR A 174 -6.34 22.77 36.65
CA THR A 174 -5.43 23.87 37.05
C THR A 174 -5.81 25.17 36.35
N ARG A 175 -5.69 26.28 37.06
CA ARG A 175 -5.79 27.63 36.49
C ARG A 175 -4.43 28.30 36.32
N LEU A 176 -3.34 27.56 36.46
CA LEU A 176 -2.00 28.05 36.10
C LEU A 176 -1.72 27.72 34.64
N LEU A 177 -1.35 28.72 33.85
CA LEU A 177 -0.94 28.55 32.46
C LEU A 177 0.41 29.20 32.24
N ARG A 178 1.29 28.48 31.54
CA ARG A 178 2.43 29.09 30.86
C ARG A 178 2.23 28.94 29.36
N LEU A 179 2.38 30.03 28.62
CA LEU A 179 2.24 29.97 27.17
C LEU A 179 3.50 29.28 26.58
N PRO A 180 3.34 28.27 25.71
CA PRO A 180 4.47 27.67 25.01
C PRO A 180 5.31 28.69 24.26
N HIS A 181 6.61 28.44 24.16
CA HIS A 181 7.59 29.31 23.47
C HIS A 181 7.75 30.72 24.05
N THR A 182 7.24 30.95 25.26
CA THR A 182 7.42 32.19 26.01
C THR A 182 8.28 31.92 27.25
N THR A 183 9.03 32.94 27.67
CA THR A 183 9.92 32.85 28.84
C THR A 183 9.60 33.98 29.80
N THR A 184 10.02 35.22 29.54
CA THR A 184 9.70 36.40 30.37
C THR A 184 8.40 37.09 29.92
N ALA A 185 7.85 37.97 30.77
CA ALA A 185 6.63 38.72 30.43
C ALA A 185 6.75 39.49 29.10
N GLU A 186 7.90 40.10 28.83
CA GLU A 186 8.21 40.81 27.58
C GLU A 186 8.08 39.92 26.33
N THR A 187 8.28 38.60 26.49
CA THR A 187 8.11 37.65 25.40
C THR A 187 6.64 37.33 25.10
N LEU A 188 5.66 37.81 25.87
CA LEU A 188 4.24 37.69 25.57
C LEU A 188 3.77 38.77 24.58
N CYS A 189 4.60 39.24 23.67
CA CYS A 189 4.27 40.36 22.78
C CYS A 189 3.43 39.93 21.57
N GLY A 190 2.77 40.87 20.87
CA GLY A 190 2.04 40.59 19.64
C GLY A 190 0.86 39.62 19.80
N ALA A 191 0.89 38.51 19.06
CA ALA A 191 -0.19 37.53 19.03
C ALA A 191 -0.28 36.73 20.35
N GLU A 192 0.87 36.54 20.99
CA GLU A 192 1.04 35.86 22.27
C GLU A 192 0.41 36.67 23.40
N TRP A 193 0.42 38.01 23.30
CA TRP A 193 -0.30 38.88 24.25
C TRP A 193 -1.80 38.63 24.17
N SER A 194 -2.31 38.56 22.94
CA SER A 194 -3.73 38.32 22.67
C SER A 194 -4.14 36.92 23.13
N ALA A 195 -3.27 35.92 22.95
CA ALA A 195 -3.46 34.57 23.48
C ALA A 195 -3.44 34.52 25.01
N ALA A 196 -2.54 35.26 25.66
CA ALA A 196 -2.49 35.35 27.12
C ALA A 196 -3.74 36.02 27.69
N ARG A 197 -4.27 37.05 27.01
CA ARG A 197 -5.51 37.74 27.40
C ARG A 197 -6.70 36.82 27.32
N ARG A 198 -6.87 36.11 26.19
CA ARG A 198 -7.92 35.10 26.03
C ARG A 198 -7.87 34.04 27.14
N ALA A 199 -6.67 33.59 27.51
CA ALA A 199 -6.52 32.63 28.60
C ALA A 199 -6.92 33.23 29.96
N SER A 200 -6.57 34.50 30.20
CA SER A 200 -6.97 35.22 31.42
C SER A 200 -8.49 35.40 31.49
N ASP A 201 -9.15 35.72 30.37
CA ASP A 201 -10.61 35.80 30.26
C ASP A 201 -11.29 34.46 30.55
N GLU A 202 -10.64 33.33 30.20
CA GLU A 202 -11.07 31.99 30.56
C GLU A 202 -10.79 31.64 32.03
N GLY A 203 -10.09 32.50 32.78
CA GLY A 203 -9.79 32.35 34.21
C GLY A 203 -8.42 31.73 34.52
N TYR A 204 -7.49 31.71 33.56
CA TYR A 204 -6.10 31.31 33.83
C TYR A 204 -5.27 32.46 34.39
N LEU A 205 -4.39 32.14 35.33
CA LEU A 205 -3.28 32.97 35.74
C LEU A 205 -2.06 32.65 34.86
N VAL A 206 -1.60 33.63 34.10
CA VAL A 206 -0.47 33.48 33.18
C VAL A 206 0.83 33.66 33.94
N VAL A 207 1.75 32.70 33.80
CA VAL A 207 3.03 32.69 34.52
C VAL A 207 4.21 32.65 33.55
N ALA A 208 4.99 33.72 33.57
CA ALA A 208 6.29 33.86 32.95
C ALA A 208 7.44 33.57 33.95
N ALA A 209 8.68 33.64 33.47
CA ALA A 209 9.91 33.60 34.24
C ALA A 209 10.39 35.01 34.57
N THR A 210 11.07 35.15 35.70
CA THR A 210 11.70 36.40 36.07
C THR A 210 12.96 36.62 35.22
N PRO A 211 13.20 37.83 34.68
CA PRO A 211 14.43 38.17 33.97
C PRO A 211 15.70 37.79 34.75
N HIS A 212 16.74 37.36 34.04
CA HIS A 212 18.02 36.97 34.66
C HIS A 212 18.75 38.14 35.36
N SER A 213 18.41 39.38 35.02
CA SER A 213 18.91 40.59 35.68
C SER A 213 18.48 40.68 37.16
N ARG A 214 17.28 40.18 37.51
CA ARG A 214 16.77 40.16 38.88
C ARG A 214 17.39 39.01 39.67
N LYS A 215 17.96 39.28 40.84
CA LYS A 215 18.71 38.30 41.65
C LYS A 215 17.81 37.54 42.64
N PRO A 216 18.17 36.31 43.06
CA PRO A 216 17.35 35.50 43.97
C PRO A 216 16.88 36.19 45.28
N PRO A 217 17.68 37.05 45.96
CA PRO A 217 17.22 37.81 47.13
C PRO A 217 15.98 38.68 46.87
N GLN A 218 15.77 39.11 45.64
CA GLN A 218 14.69 40.03 45.26
C GLN A 218 13.35 39.32 45.02
N GLY A 219 13.32 37.98 45.10
CA GLY A 219 12.15 37.18 44.75
C GLY A 219 12.15 36.81 43.26
N VAL A 220 12.21 35.52 42.95
CA VAL A 220 12.37 35.05 41.56
C VAL A 220 11.50 33.85 41.23
N ILE A 221 11.04 33.79 39.99
CA ILE A 221 10.50 32.59 39.34
C ILE A 221 11.52 32.14 38.29
N ARG A 222 12.07 30.94 38.44
CA ARG A 222 13.07 30.38 37.52
C ARG A 222 12.50 29.20 36.76
N GLN A 223 12.62 29.29 35.45
CA GLN A 223 12.16 28.29 34.50
C GLN A 223 13.27 27.33 34.12
N TYR A 224 12.96 26.04 34.14
CA TYR A 224 13.83 24.96 33.72
C TYR A 224 13.07 23.98 32.83
N SER A 225 13.81 23.21 32.02
CA SER A 225 13.25 22.11 31.22
C SER A 225 13.50 20.77 31.91
N HIS A 226 12.75 19.74 31.50
CA HIS A 226 12.95 18.36 31.96
C HIS A 226 14.17 17.70 31.29
N THR A 227 15.37 18.26 31.50
CA THR A 227 16.61 17.82 30.84
C THR A 227 17.78 17.77 31.84
N ALA A 228 18.94 17.24 31.39
CA ALA A 228 20.16 17.24 32.17
C ALA A 228 20.59 18.65 32.61
N LEU A 229 20.48 19.63 31.70
CA LEU A 229 20.80 21.02 31.98
C LEU A 229 19.84 21.60 33.02
N GLY A 230 18.53 21.41 32.83
CA GLY A 230 17.53 21.89 33.79
C GLY A 230 17.71 21.29 35.19
N TYR A 231 18.10 20.01 35.28
CA TYR A 231 18.46 19.38 36.55
C TYR A 231 19.67 20.08 37.21
N GLN A 232 20.74 20.31 36.46
CA GLN A 232 21.95 20.94 36.98
C GLN A 232 21.70 22.38 37.44
N GLU A 233 20.93 23.15 36.68
CA GLU A 233 20.63 24.53 37.01
C GLU A 233 19.65 24.65 38.19
N ALA A 234 18.65 23.77 38.28
CA ALA A 234 17.78 23.69 39.44
C ALA A 234 18.59 23.32 40.71
N ALA A 235 19.53 22.38 40.60
CA ALA A 235 20.41 22.02 41.72
C ALA A 235 21.28 23.20 42.18
N LYS A 236 21.76 24.04 41.26
CA LYS A 236 22.51 25.26 41.60
C LYS A 236 21.64 26.25 42.39
N LEU A 237 20.40 26.49 41.95
CA LEU A 237 19.50 27.40 42.65
C LEU A 237 19.10 26.85 44.04
N LEU A 238 18.87 25.54 44.15
CA LEU A 238 18.56 24.89 45.42
C LEU A 238 19.69 25.00 46.45
N ALA A 239 20.94 25.09 45.99
CA ALA A 239 22.11 25.28 46.83
C ALA A 239 22.46 26.75 47.11
N ASP A 240 21.69 27.70 46.58
CA ASP A 240 21.97 29.13 46.71
C ASP A 240 21.60 29.64 48.11
N PRO A 241 22.57 30.08 48.94
CA PRO A 241 22.30 30.56 50.30
C PRO A 241 21.53 31.89 50.33
N GLU A 242 21.45 32.60 49.21
CA GLU A 242 20.69 33.85 49.09
C GLU A 242 19.17 33.61 49.06
N VAL A 243 18.73 32.37 48.78
CA VAL A 243 17.32 31.98 48.81
C VAL A 243 16.93 31.54 50.23
N GLY A 244 15.97 32.25 50.83
CA GLY A 244 15.47 31.93 52.17
C GLY A 244 14.33 30.89 52.17
N ARG A 245 13.54 30.81 51.09
CA ARG A 245 12.40 29.89 50.98
C ARG A 245 12.16 29.47 49.53
N PHE A 246 11.89 28.18 49.33
CA PHE A 246 11.33 27.66 48.08
C PHE A 246 9.82 27.48 48.23
N ALA A 247 9.05 27.99 47.27
CA ALA A 247 7.59 27.93 47.26
C ALA A 247 7.07 27.56 45.87
N THR A 248 5.86 26.98 45.82
CA THR A 248 5.13 26.92 44.54
C THR A 248 4.61 28.32 44.20
N ILE A 249 4.14 28.52 42.97
CA ILE A 249 3.66 29.84 42.53
C ILE A 249 2.52 30.34 43.42
N SER A 250 1.48 29.53 43.67
CA SER A 250 0.35 29.98 44.50
C SER A 250 0.78 30.24 45.95
N ASP A 251 1.62 29.36 46.53
CA ASP A 251 2.11 29.48 47.91
C ASP A 251 2.98 30.73 48.10
N GLY A 252 3.88 31.02 47.14
CA GLY A 252 4.73 32.21 47.16
C GLY A 252 3.93 33.51 47.06
N LEU A 253 2.80 33.51 46.36
CA LEU A 253 1.88 34.65 46.25
C LEU A 253 0.89 34.76 47.42
N GLY A 254 0.94 33.84 48.39
CA GLY A 254 -0.03 33.81 49.50
C GLY A 254 -1.46 33.48 49.06
N ARG A 255 -1.62 32.74 47.95
CA ARG A 255 -2.92 32.34 47.39
C ARG A 255 -3.20 30.86 47.63
N PRO A 256 -4.49 30.45 47.77
CA PRO A 256 -4.86 29.04 47.70
C PRO A 256 -4.39 28.43 46.38
N SER A 257 -4.08 27.13 46.39
CA SER A 257 -3.67 26.46 45.15
C SER A 257 -4.74 26.61 44.08
N LEU A 258 -4.30 26.99 42.88
CA LEU A 258 -5.13 27.08 41.69
C LEU A 258 -5.40 25.70 41.05
N THR A 259 -5.05 24.63 41.77
CA THR A 259 -5.36 23.25 41.41
C THR A 259 -6.62 22.79 42.14
N THR A 260 -7.67 22.47 41.40
CA THR A 260 -8.94 21.97 41.96
C THR A 260 -9.15 20.50 41.61
N ARG A 261 -10.04 19.81 42.34
CA ARG A 261 -10.37 18.41 42.04
C ARG A 261 -11.36 18.34 40.88
N ALA A 262 -11.06 17.50 39.89
CA ALA A 262 -11.98 17.17 38.82
C ALA A 262 -13.13 16.28 39.35
N SER A 263 -14.32 16.47 38.78
CA SER A 263 -15.51 15.65 39.06
C SER A 263 -15.34 14.20 38.59
N PRO A 264 -16.15 13.25 39.08
CA PRO A 264 -16.10 11.86 38.62
C PRO A 264 -16.32 11.72 37.10
N ILE A 265 -17.19 12.52 36.51
CA ILE A 265 -17.51 12.49 35.08
C ILE A 265 -16.30 12.95 34.26
N GLU A 266 -15.67 14.06 34.64
CA GLU A 266 -14.47 14.59 33.98
C GLU A 266 -13.29 13.62 34.07
N ARG A 267 -13.16 12.89 35.19
CA ARG A 267 -12.15 11.83 35.32
C ARG A 267 -12.40 10.67 34.35
N VAL A 268 -13.65 10.28 34.14
CA VAL A 268 -14.00 9.24 33.16
C VAL A 268 -13.71 9.73 31.74
N GLN A 269 -14.07 10.96 31.41
CA GLN A 269 -13.75 11.58 30.11
C GLN A 269 -12.23 11.65 29.89
N GLY A 270 -11.47 12.06 30.90
CA GLY A 270 -10.01 12.09 30.84
C GLY A 270 -9.38 10.71 30.65
N ARG A 271 -9.88 9.68 31.34
CA ARG A 271 -9.43 8.30 31.14
C ARG A 271 -9.77 7.78 29.74
N ALA A 272 -10.93 8.13 29.21
CA ALA A 272 -11.31 7.79 27.84
C ALA A 272 -10.37 8.46 26.82
N LEU A 273 -10.01 9.73 27.03
CA LEU A 273 -9.03 10.44 26.20
C LEU A 273 -7.65 9.74 26.23
N ILE A 274 -7.15 9.40 27.42
CA ILE A 274 -5.87 8.67 27.59
C ILE A 274 -5.89 7.34 26.83
N TRP A 275 -6.97 6.57 26.97
CA TRP A 275 -7.11 5.29 26.27
C TRP A 275 -7.20 5.47 24.75
N MET A 276 -7.95 6.46 24.28
CA MET A 276 -8.09 6.77 22.86
C MET A 276 -6.76 7.20 22.25
N GLN A 277 -5.97 8.03 22.95
CA GLN A 277 -4.63 8.42 22.52
C GLN A 277 -3.68 7.22 22.47
N ALA A 278 -3.70 6.34 23.48
CA ALA A 278 -2.89 5.13 23.50
C ALA A 278 -3.25 4.17 22.34
N ALA A 279 -4.55 3.99 22.08
CA ALA A 279 -5.04 3.20 20.97
C ALA A 279 -4.66 3.80 19.61
N GLY A 280 -4.79 5.12 19.45
CA GLY A 280 -4.39 5.86 18.24
C GLY A 280 -2.90 5.72 17.95
N HIS A 281 -2.05 5.90 18.95
CA HIS A 281 -0.61 5.77 18.81
C HIS A 281 -0.18 4.33 18.49
N ALA A 282 -0.77 3.33 19.18
CA ALA A 282 -0.52 1.93 18.87
C ALA A 282 -0.96 1.56 17.44
N PHE A 283 -2.11 2.08 17.00
CA PHE A 283 -2.60 1.90 15.64
C PHE A 283 -1.68 2.56 14.60
N ALA A 284 -1.29 3.82 14.81
CA ALA A 284 -0.38 4.53 13.93
C ALA A 284 0.97 3.79 13.82
N HIS A 285 1.54 3.36 14.94
CA HIS A 285 2.79 2.60 14.96
C HIS A 285 2.67 1.26 14.22
N ALA A 286 1.59 0.50 14.47
CA ALA A 286 1.30 -0.73 13.75
C ALA A 286 1.14 -0.49 12.24
N MET A 287 0.51 0.62 11.86
CA MET A 287 0.33 1.02 10.47
C MET A 287 1.66 1.36 9.80
N THR A 288 2.53 2.12 10.47
CA THR A 288 3.89 2.42 9.98
C THR A 288 4.68 1.14 9.71
N TRP A 289 4.63 0.16 10.62
CA TRP A 289 5.26 -1.14 10.41
C TRP A 289 4.62 -1.91 9.25
N ALA A 290 3.30 -1.96 9.16
CA ALA A 290 2.59 -2.64 8.07
C ALA A 290 2.94 -2.04 6.69
N LEU A 291 2.98 -0.72 6.60
CA LEU A 291 3.39 0.01 5.39
C LEU A 291 4.87 -0.21 5.07
N GLY A 292 5.74 -0.23 6.08
CA GLY A 292 7.16 -0.55 5.94
C GLY A 292 7.36 -1.97 5.38
N VAL A 293 6.63 -2.95 5.91
CA VAL A 293 6.63 -4.35 5.40
C VAL A 293 6.10 -4.41 3.97
N ALA A 294 4.99 -3.72 3.66
CA ALA A 294 4.44 -3.69 2.31
C ALA A 294 5.43 -3.05 1.30
N GLY A 295 6.08 -1.95 1.69
CA GLY A 295 7.13 -1.31 0.91
C GLY A 295 8.33 -2.24 0.69
N ALA A 296 8.81 -2.90 1.74
CA ALA A 296 9.91 -3.87 1.66
C ALA A 296 9.55 -5.05 0.75
N LEU A 297 8.34 -5.61 0.87
CA LEU A 297 7.84 -6.65 -0.04
C LEU A 297 7.80 -6.16 -1.50
N GLY A 298 7.36 -4.93 -1.73
CA GLY A 298 7.39 -4.30 -3.06
C GLY A 298 8.80 -4.25 -3.64
N VAL A 299 9.78 -3.79 -2.87
CA VAL A 299 11.20 -3.74 -3.29
C VAL A 299 11.75 -5.15 -3.53
N VAL A 300 11.51 -6.08 -2.61
CA VAL A 300 11.93 -7.49 -2.74
C VAL A 300 11.36 -8.10 -4.02
N ARG A 301 10.08 -7.86 -4.34
CA ARG A 301 9.47 -8.33 -5.58
C ARG A 301 10.21 -7.80 -6.80
N LEU A 302 10.48 -6.49 -6.86
CA LEU A 302 11.15 -5.87 -8.00
C LEU A 302 12.58 -6.40 -8.19
N VAL A 303 13.31 -6.58 -7.08
CA VAL A 303 14.65 -7.19 -7.10
C VAL A 303 14.59 -8.65 -7.55
N LEU A 304 13.66 -9.44 -7.03
CA LEU A 304 13.47 -10.84 -7.44
C LEU A 304 13.16 -10.94 -8.93
N LEU A 305 12.26 -10.11 -9.46
CA LEU A 305 11.92 -10.09 -10.88
C LEU A 305 13.16 -9.75 -11.74
N ALA A 306 13.90 -8.70 -11.39
CA ALA A 306 15.09 -8.30 -12.14
C ALA A 306 16.19 -9.37 -12.13
N LEU A 307 16.48 -9.95 -10.95
CA LEU A 307 17.52 -10.97 -10.79
C LEU A 307 17.13 -12.28 -11.49
N LEU A 308 15.92 -12.78 -11.27
CA LEU A 308 15.48 -14.07 -11.80
C LEU A 308 15.24 -13.99 -13.31
N ALA A 309 14.75 -12.86 -13.85
CA ALA A 309 14.73 -12.64 -15.30
C ALA A 309 16.15 -12.65 -15.89
N ARG A 310 17.13 -12.04 -15.22
CA ARG A 310 18.55 -12.10 -15.66
C ARG A 310 19.10 -13.52 -15.61
N VAL A 311 18.77 -14.30 -14.58
CA VAL A 311 19.14 -15.72 -14.47
C VAL A 311 18.50 -16.52 -15.60
N GLN A 312 17.22 -16.31 -15.90
CA GLN A 312 16.49 -16.95 -17.00
C GLN A 312 17.18 -16.68 -18.34
N VAL A 313 17.47 -15.42 -18.65
CA VAL A 313 18.20 -15.01 -19.86
C VAL A 313 19.59 -15.64 -19.92
N ARG A 314 20.31 -15.73 -18.81
CA ARG A 314 21.63 -16.39 -18.75
C ARG A 314 21.54 -17.90 -18.97
N ARG A 315 20.58 -18.58 -18.35
CA ARG A 315 20.31 -20.01 -18.55
C ARG A 315 19.98 -20.27 -20.01
N ARG A 316 19.05 -19.50 -20.59
CA ARG A 316 18.69 -19.61 -22.01
C ARG A 316 19.87 -19.32 -22.95
N ARG A 317 20.67 -18.27 -22.72
CA ARG A 317 21.87 -18.01 -23.55
C ARG A 317 22.91 -19.12 -23.45
N ARG A 318 23.12 -19.72 -22.27
CA ARG A 318 24.00 -20.89 -22.12
C ARG A 318 23.44 -22.13 -22.81
N HIS A 319 22.12 -22.24 -22.91
CA HIS A 319 21.42 -23.33 -23.58
C HIS A 319 20.99 -23.00 -25.03
N ARG A 320 21.38 -21.85 -25.62
CA ARG A 320 21.03 -21.50 -27.00
C ARG A 320 22.13 -20.68 -27.70
N SER A 321 23.09 -21.43 -28.23
CA SER A 321 23.60 -21.49 -29.61
C SER A 321 24.40 -22.80 -29.72
N GLY A 322 23.82 -23.87 -30.29
CA GLY A 322 24.50 -25.17 -30.45
C GLY A 322 24.36 -26.20 -29.32
N ALA A 323 23.56 -25.93 -28.28
CA ALA A 323 23.15 -27.00 -27.36
C ALA A 323 22.09 -27.85 -28.09
N PRO A 324 22.25 -29.19 -28.16
CA PRO A 324 21.27 -30.02 -28.83
C PRO A 324 19.94 -29.92 -28.06
N TRP A 325 18.88 -29.48 -28.74
CA TRP A 325 17.58 -30.02 -28.43
C TRP A 325 17.73 -31.54 -28.45
N LEU A 326 17.06 -32.28 -27.55
CA LEU A 326 17.07 -33.74 -27.63
C LEU A 326 16.79 -34.21 -29.08
N HIS A 327 15.90 -33.47 -29.76
CA HIS A 327 15.63 -33.46 -31.20
C HIS A 327 14.71 -32.25 -31.53
N GLU A 328 14.53 -31.92 -32.80
CA GLU A 328 13.52 -30.94 -33.24
C GLU A 328 12.14 -31.60 -33.23
N VAL A 329 11.14 -30.90 -32.70
CA VAL A 329 9.75 -31.39 -32.61
C VAL A 329 9.01 -30.95 -33.86
N ASN A 330 8.65 -31.92 -34.70
CA ASN A 330 7.92 -31.73 -35.96
C ASN A 330 6.66 -32.60 -36.04
N GLU A 331 6.29 -33.25 -34.93
CA GLU A 331 5.11 -34.08 -34.80
C GLU A 331 3.84 -33.28 -35.11
N PRO A 332 2.82 -33.92 -35.71
CA PRO A 332 1.57 -33.25 -36.00
C PRO A 332 0.92 -32.65 -34.76
N VAL A 333 0.20 -31.54 -34.93
CA VAL A 333 -0.42 -30.80 -33.83
C VAL A 333 -1.93 -30.68 -34.02
N THR A 334 -2.73 -30.87 -32.96
CA THR A 334 -4.13 -30.46 -32.98
C THR A 334 -4.28 -29.11 -32.29
N VAL A 335 -4.80 -28.11 -33.02
CA VAL A 335 -5.12 -26.78 -32.51
C VAL A 335 -6.61 -26.69 -32.16
N LEU A 336 -6.93 -26.36 -30.92
CA LEU A 336 -8.28 -26.17 -30.41
C LEU A 336 -8.60 -24.68 -30.33
N VAL A 337 -9.63 -24.25 -31.05
CA VAL A 337 -10.11 -22.86 -31.12
C VAL A 337 -11.54 -22.78 -30.58
N PRO A 338 -11.75 -22.68 -29.25
CA PRO A 338 -13.09 -22.49 -28.69
C PRO A 338 -13.61 -21.10 -29.05
N ALA A 339 -14.84 -21.04 -29.58
CA ALA A 339 -15.45 -19.82 -30.10
C ALA A 339 -16.88 -19.66 -29.59
N TYR A 340 -17.21 -18.47 -29.08
CA TYR A 340 -18.57 -18.08 -28.75
C TYR A 340 -18.76 -16.59 -29.01
N ASN A 341 -19.52 -16.26 -30.05
CA ASN A 341 -19.75 -14.88 -30.51
C ASN A 341 -18.46 -14.09 -30.79
N GLU A 342 -17.59 -14.65 -31.62
CA GLU A 342 -16.26 -14.14 -31.98
C GLU A 342 -16.17 -13.79 -33.48
N GLU A 343 -17.27 -13.33 -34.10
CA GLU A 343 -17.35 -13.05 -35.54
C GLU A 343 -16.30 -12.03 -36.03
N ALA A 344 -15.85 -11.14 -35.14
CA ALA A 344 -14.84 -10.12 -35.44
C ALA A 344 -13.40 -10.68 -35.50
N GLY A 345 -13.11 -11.77 -34.80
CA GLY A 345 -11.75 -12.31 -34.64
C GLY A 345 -11.51 -13.65 -35.35
N ILE A 346 -12.55 -14.49 -35.45
CA ILE A 346 -12.40 -15.91 -35.81
C ILE A 346 -11.71 -16.14 -37.15
N GLU A 347 -12.02 -15.33 -38.17
CA GLU A 347 -11.40 -15.48 -39.49
C GLU A 347 -9.89 -15.21 -39.44
N ALA A 348 -9.47 -14.13 -38.77
CA ALA A 348 -8.08 -13.76 -38.65
C ALA A 348 -7.28 -14.81 -37.87
N THR A 349 -7.88 -15.34 -36.80
CA THR A 349 -7.32 -16.42 -35.99
C THR A 349 -7.06 -17.67 -36.82
N VAL A 350 -8.08 -18.21 -37.49
CA VAL A 350 -7.95 -19.43 -38.30
C VAL A 350 -6.98 -19.22 -39.46
N ARG A 351 -7.03 -18.09 -40.16
CA ARG A 351 -6.10 -17.78 -41.25
C ARG A 351 -4.64 -17.68 -40.77
N SER A 352 -4.40 -17.15 -39.57
CA SER A 352 -3.05 -17.08 -39.00
C SER A 352 -2.45 -18.46 -38.72
N LEU A 353 -3.28 -19.40 -38.26
CA LEU A 353 -2.88 -20.80 -38.05
C LEU A 353 -2.58 -21.50 -39.37
N LEU A 354 -3.39 -21.27 -40.41
CA LEU A 354 -3.17 -21.82 -41.76
C LEU A 354 -1.91 -21.25 -42.44
N ALA A 355 -1.50 -20.04 -42.06
CA ALA A 355 -0.29 -19.37 -42.53
C ALA A 355 0.96 -19.76 -41.72
N SER A 356 0.85 -20.70 -40.76
CA SER A 356 1.99 -21.11 -39.95
C SER A 356 3.07 -21.81 -40.77
N THR A 357 4.33 -21.69 -40.34
CA THR A 357 5.46 -22.42 -40.94
C THR A 357 5.42 -23.92 -40.62
N HIS A 358 4.77 -24.32 -39.53
CA HIS A 358 4.47 -25.72 -39.25
C HIS A 358 3.19 -26.10 -40.01
N GLN A 359 3.25 -27.07 -40.92
CA GLN A 359 2.13 -27.38 -41.83
C GLN A 359 1.27 -28.57 -41.37
N ASP A 360 1.84 -29.47 -40.58
CA ASP A 360 1.21 -30.72 -40.13
C ASP A 360 0.29 -30.46 -38.93
N LEU A 361 -0.84 -29.82 -39.17
CA LEU A 361 -1.78 -29.45 -38.12
C LEU A 361 -3.24 -29.70 -38.47
N GLN A 362 -4.00 -30.06 -37.44
CA GLN A 362 -5.45 -30.20 -37.43
C GLN A 362 -6.05 -29.02 -36.64
N ILE A 363 -6.83 -28.16 -37.29
CA ILE A 363 -7.54 -27.05 -36.63
C ILE A 363 -8.97 -27.50 -36.32
N LEU A 364 -9.31 -27.52 -35.03
CA LEU A 364 -10.66 -27.76 -34.54
C LEU A 364 -11.23 -26.44 -34.04
N VAL A 365 -12.16 -25.85 -34.79
CA VAL A 365 -12.94 -24.70 -34.33
C VAL A 365 -14.17 -25.22 -33.61
N ILE A 366 -14.28 -24.96 -32.31
CA ILE A 366 -15.40 -25.43 -31.48
C ILE A 366 -16.36 -24.27 -31.22
N ASP A 367 -17.45 -24.24 -31.97
CA ASP A 367 -18.54 -23.28 -31.78
C ASP A 367 -19.42 -23.69 -30.59
N ASP A 368 -19.31 -22.95 -29.49
CA ASP A 368 -20.05 -23.15 -28.23
C ASP A 368 -21.41 -22.45 -28.24
N GLY A 369 -22.17 -22.68 -29.32
CA GLY A 369 -23.53 -22.16 -29.49
C GLY A 369 -23.59 -20.68 -29.81
N SER A 370 -22.75 -20.18 -30.72
CA SER A 370 -22.76 -18.77 -31.12
C SER A 370 -24.11 -18.35 -31.72
N THR A 371 -24.48 -17.10 -31.45
CA THR A 371 -25.71 -16.47 -31.96
C THR A 371 -25.46 -15.49 -33.11
N ASP A 372 -24.19 -15.18 -33.37
CA ASP A 372 -23.74 -14.34 -34.49
C ASP A 372 -23.17 -15.19 -35.65
N ARG A 373 -22.44 -14.57 -36.58
CA ARG A 373 -21.92 -15.26 -37.77
C ARG A 373 -20.64 -16.07 -37.52
N THR A 374 -20.19 -16.25 -36.28
CA THR A 374 -18.94 -16.95 -35.95
C THR A 374 -18.83 -18.33 -36.62
N ALA A 375 -19.86 -19.16 -36.45
CA ALA A 375 -19.88 -20.51 -36.99
C ALA A 375 -19.92 -20.52 -38.53
N GLN A 376 -20.62 -19.56 -39.14
CA GLN A 376 -20.68 -19.43 -40.60
C GLN A 376 -19.31 -19.06 -41.16
N ILE A 377 -18.68 -18.02 -40.60
CA ILE A 377 -17.36 -17.54 -41.02
C ILE A 377 -16.31 -18.66 -40.94
N ALA A 378 -16.32 -19.44 -39.85
CA ALA A 378 -15.40 -20.57 -39.70
C ALA A 378 -15.62 -21.68 -40.75
N ARG A 379 -16.88 -21.97 -41.12
CA ARG A 379 -17.22 -22.98 -42.14
C ARG A 379 -16.91 -22.51 -43.56
N ASP A 380 -16.95 -21.21 -43.81
CA ASP A 380 -16.65 -20.63 -45.13
C ASP A 380 -15.15 -20.75 -45.49
N ILE A 381 -14.28 -21.02 -44.50
CA ILE A 381 -12.85 -21.31 -44.70
C ILE A 381 -12.71 -22.76 -45.20
N ARG A 382 -12.65 -22.94 -46.53
CA ARG A 382 -12.50 -24.24 -47.19
C ARG A 382 -11.04 -24.69 -47.22
N ASP A 383 -10.54 -25.24 -46.11
CA ASP A 383 -9.23 -25.90 -46.01
C ASP A 383 -9.38 -27.27 -45.34
N PRO A 384 -8.76 -28.36 -45.87
CA PRO A 384 -8.91 -29.71 -45.33
C PRO A 384 -8.38 -29.87 -43.89
N ARG A 385 -7.54 -28.95 -43.41
CA ARG A 385 -7.03 -28.94 -42.03
C ARG A 385 -8.04 -28.38 -41.03
N VAL A 386 -9.09 -27.68 -41.48
CA VAL A 386 -10.07 -27.01 -40.61
C VAL A 386 -11.33 -27.87 -40.47
N THR A 387 -11.71 -28.16 -39.23
CA THR A 387 -12.99 -28.81 -38.90
C THR A 387 -13.75 -27.95 -37.90
N VAL A 388 -15.01 -27.64 -38.20
CA VAL A 388 -15.89 -26.89 -37.30
C VAL A 388 -16.80 -27.86 -36.55
N LEU A 389 -16.66 -27.89 -35.23
CA LEU A 389 -17.52 -28.62 -34.30
C LEU A 389 -18.54 -27.66 -33.72
N HIS A 390 -19.75 -28.14 -33.45
CA HIS A 390 -20.81 -27.34 -32.84
C HIS A 390 -21.36 -28.05 -31.61
N GLN A 391 -21.60 -27.28 -30.55
CA GLN A 391 -22.26 -27.74 -29.33
C GLN A 391 -23.18 -26.63 -28.77
N PRO A 392 -24.19 -26.98 -27.95
CA PRO A 392 -24.91 -25.99 -27.15
C PRO A 392 -23.96 -25.27 -26.19
N ASN A 393 -24.23 -23.97 -25.93
CA ASN A 393 -23.39 -23.17 -25.03
C ASN A 393 -23.29 -23.82 -23.64
N SER A 394 -22.09 -24.28 -23.33
CA SER A 394 -21.75 -24.94 -22.07
C SER A 394 -20.46 -24.41 -21.45
N GLY A 395 -19.85 -23.38 -22.04
CA GLY A 395 -18.68 -22.71 -21.54
C GLY A 395 -17.37 -23.25 -22.14
N LYS A 396 -16.34 -22.40 -22.10
CA LYS A 396 -15.02 -22.67 -22.68
C LYS A 396 -14.39 -24.01 -22.24
N PRO A 397 -14.42 -24.43 -20.95
CA PRO A 397 -13.88 -25.72 -20.54
C PRO A 397 -14.52 -26.91 -21.25
N ASN A 398 -15.84 -26.89 -21.40
CA ASN A 398 -16.59 -27.96 -22.08
C ASN A 398 -16.32 -27.96 -23.59
N ALA A 399 -16.23 -26.78 -24.22
CA ALA A 399 -15.83 -26.66 -25.62
C ALA A 399 -14.40 -27.20 -25.87
N LEU A 400 -13.45 -26.90 -24.99
CA LEU A 400 -12.11 -27.47 -25.04
C LEU A 400 -12.12 -28.99 -24.81
N GLY A 401 -12.97 -29.48 -23.89
CA GLY A 401 -13.17 -30.90 -23.64
C GLY A 401 -13.70 -31.65 -24.86
N MET A 402 -14.70 -31.10 -25.56
CA MET A 402 -15.17 -31.62 -26.84
C MET A 402 -14.05 -31.60 -27.87
N GLY A 403 -13.33 -30.49 -28.04
CA GLY A 403 -12.18 -30.41 -28.94
C GLY A 403 -11.14 -31.51 -28.68
N LEU A 404 -10.81 -31.76 -27.41
CA LEU A 404 -9.85 -32.78 -26.99
C LEU A 404 -10.29 -34.21 -27.34
N SER A 405 -11.59 -34.50 -27.33
CA SER A 405 -12.11 -35.83 -27.72
C SER A 405 -12.02 -36.08 -29.23
N TYR A 406 -12.00 -35.02 -30.05
CA TYR A 406 -11.84 -35.10 -31.51
C TYR A 406 -10.39 -34.91 -31.99
N ALA A 407 -9.49 -34.53 -31.09
CA ALA A 407 -8.09 -34.34 -31.43
C ALA A 407 -7.45 -35.67 -31.90
N ARG A 408 -6.48 -35.59 -32.81
CA ARG A 408 -5.81 -36.79 -33.37
C ARG A 408 -4.34 -36.87 -33.01
N CYS A 409 -3.77 -35.76 -32.55
CA CYS A 409 -2.35 -35.63 -32.31
C CYS A 409 -2.00 -35.75 -30.83
N ASP A 410 -0.73 -36.01 -30.53
CA ASP A 410 -0.20 -36.06 -29.16
C ASP A 410 0.13 -34.68 -28.58
N ILE A 411 0.28 -33.68 -29.45
CA ILE A 411 0.47 -32.28 -29.07
C ILE A 411 -0.85 -31.53 -29.30
N ILE A 412 -1.35 -30.91 -28.23
CA ILE A 412 -2.58 -30.12 -28.23
C ILE A 412 -2.19 -28.66 -28.02
N VAL A 413 -2.58 -27.80 -28.95
CA VAL A 413 -2.42 -26.35 -28.81
C VAL A 413 -3.78 -25.73 -28.57
N MET A 414 -3.88 -24.86 -27.56
CA MET A 414 -5.10 -24.11 -27.25
C MET A 414 -4.86 -22.63 -27.56
N ILE A 415 -5.82 -22.02 -28.25
CA ILE A 415 -5.77 -20.62 -28.68
C ILE A 415 -7.16 -20.01 -28.58
N ASP A 416 -7.26 -18.80 -28.04
CA ASP A 416 -8.52 -18.05 -28.01
C ASP A 416 -8.92 -17.58 -29.43
N ALA A 417 -10.21 -17.59 -29.73
CA ALA A 417 -10.75 -17.26 -31.06
C ALA A 417 -10.49 -15.81 -31.54
N ASP A 418 -9.97 -14.92 -30.69
CA ASP A 418 -9.57 -13.55 -31.01
C ASP A 418 -8.04 -13.35 -31.07
N THR A 419 -7.27 -14.42 -31.06
CA THR A 419 -5.81 -14.38 -31.00
C THR A 419 -5.17 -14.81 -32.32
N VAL A 420 -4.16 -14.05 -32.75
CA VAL A 420 -3.47 -14.23 -34.04
C VAL A 420 -2.02 -14.62 -33.80
N PHE A 421 -1.56 -15.73 -34.36
CA PHE A 421 -0.17 -16.20 -34.22
C PHE A 421 0.75 -15.55 -35.25
N GLU A 422 2.00 -15.28 -34.87
CA GLU A 422 3.05 -15.04 -35.86
C GLU A 422 3.33 -16.34 -36.65
N PRO A 423 3.78 -16.26 -37.92
CA PRO A 423 3.91 -17.44 -38.78
C PRO A 423 4.73 -18.58 -38.16
N ASP A 424 5.80 -18.27 -37.45
CA ASP A 424 6.68 -19.24 -36.80
C ASP A 424 6.34 -19.52 -35.33
N ALA A 425 5.29 -18.88 -34.78
CA ALA A 425 4.93 -19.00 -33.37
C ALA A 425 4.58 -20.44 -32.97
N LEU A 426 3.78 -21.14 -33.80
CA LEU A 426 3.38 -22.53 -33.52
C LEU A 426 4.60 -23.46 -33.51
N HIS A 427 5.46 -23.36 -34.53
CA HIS A 427 6.68 -24.15 -34.61
C HIS A 427 7.58 -23.92 -33.38
N ARG A 428 7.77 -22.67 -32.97
CA ARG A 428 8.56 -22.33 -31.78
C ARG A 428 7.93 -22.82 -30.48
N LEU A 429 6.60 -22.72 -30.36
CA LEU A 429 5.86 -23.08 -29.16
C LEU A 429 6.01 -24.56 -28.79
N ILE A 430 6.10 -25.45 -29.77
CA ILE A 430 6.16 -26.90 -29.53
C ILE A 430 7.59 -27.41 -29.27
N GLN A 431 8.65 -26.68 -29.66
CA GLN A 431 10.03 -27.16 -29.50
C GLN A 431 10.42 -27.57 -28.07
N PRO A 432 10.00 -26.87 -26.99
CA PRO A 432 10.31 -27.31 -25.64
C PRO A 432 9.73 -28.68 -25.27
N LEU A 433 8.69 -29.16 -25.97
CA LEU A 433 8.10 -30.48 -25.71
C LEU A 433 9.02 -31.65 -26.10
N ALA A 434 10.18 -31.40 -26.72
CA ALA A 434 11.23 -32.39 -26.90
C ALA A 434 11.71 -33.00 -25.58
N ASP A 435 11.60 -32.25 -24.47
CA ASP A 435 11.82 -32.75 -23.11
C ASP A 435 10.52 -33.43 -22.61
N PRO A 436 10.50 -34.76 -22.41
CA PRO A 436 9.29 -35.50 -22.02
C PRO A 436 8.82 -35.16 -20.59
N THR A 437 9.63 -34.47 -19.79
CA THR A 437 9.24 -33.98 -18.46
C THR A 437 8.32 -32.76 -18.53
N ILE A 438 8.28 -32.08 -19.68
CA ILE A 438 7.46 -30.89 -19.91
C ILE A 438 6.06 -31.31 -20.35
N GLY A 439 5.06 -30.95 -19.55
CA GLY A 439 3.65 -31.20 -19.87
C GLY A 439 3.00 -30.05 -20.61
N ALA A 440 3.51 -28.82 -20.46
CA ALA A 440 2.95 -27.65 -21.12
C ALA A 440 3.99 -26.55 -21.39
N VAL A 441 3.72 -25.75 -22.42
CA VAL A 441 4.51 -24.59 -22.83
C VAL A 441 3.58 -23.38 -22.95
N SER A 442 3.99 -22.29 -22.30
CA SER A 442 3.35 -20.98 -22.37
C SER A 442 4.07 -20.11 -23.39
N GLY A 443 3.35 -19.58 -24.37
CA GLY A 443 3.90 -18.62 -25.32
C GLY A 443 3.85 -17.17 -24.83
N ASN A 444 4.33 -16.26 -25.66
CA ASN A 444 4.37 -14.83 -25.40
C ASN A 444 3.13 -14.12 -25.96
N THR A 445 2.17 -13.83 -25.09
CA THR A 445 0.98 -13.05 -25.45
C THR A 445 1.29 -11.56 -25.50
N LYS A 446 1.00 -10.92 -26.64
CA LYS A 446 1.15 -9.48 -26.87
C LYS A 446 -0.20 -8.81 -27.16
N VAL A 447 -0.29 -7.54 -26.78
CA VAL A 447 -1.49 -6.72 -27.00
C VAL A 447 -1.53 -6.22 -28.44
N GLY A 448 -2.61 -6.54 -29.17
CA GLY A 448 -2.84 -6.10 -30.55
C GLY A 448 -3.46 -4.71 -30.66
N ASN A 449 -4.40 -4.32 -29.79
CA ASN A 449 -5.06 -3.00 -29.84
C ASN A 449 -4.47 -2.02 -28.82
N ARG A 450 -3.31 -1.43 -29.14
CA ARG A 450 -2.54 -0.54 -28.24
C ARG A 450 -2.97 0.94 -28.30
N GLN A 451 -4.07 1.27 -28.97
CA GLN A 451 -4.51 2.65 -29.14
C GLN A 451 -5.01 3.27 -27.82
N GLY A 452 -4.86 4.59 -27.68
CA GLY A 452 -5.23 5.33 -26.48
C GLY A 452 -4.37 5.04 -25.25
N LEU A 453 -4.74 5.63 -24.11
CA LEU A 453 -4.00 5.47 -22.86
C LEU A 453 -4.23 4.08 -22.24
N LEU A 454 -5.47 3.58 -22.30
CA LEU A 454 -5.86 2.28 -21.75
C LEU A 454 -5.17 1.10 -22.46
N GLY A 455 -5.04 1.14 -23.79
CA GLY A 455 -4.29 0.13 -24.54
C GLY A 455 -2.79 0.12 -24.19
N ARG A 456 -2.19 1.30 -24.02
CA ARG A 456 -0.79 1.44 -23.57
C ARG A 456 -0.58 0.93 -22.16
N TRP A 457 -1.51 1.19 -21.26
CA TRP A 457 -1.46 0.68 -19.89
C TRP A 457 -1.54 -0.84 -19.82
N GLN A 458 -2.45 -1.45 -20.59
CA GLN A 458 -2.54 -2.90 -20.69
C GLN A 458 -1.30 -3.51 -21.38
N HIS A 459 -0.73 -2.82 -22.37
CA HIS A 459 0.54 -3.24 -22.96
C HIS A 459 1.68 -3.27 -21.92
N LEU A 460 1.82 -2.21 -21.11
CA LEU A 460 2.79 -2.18 -20.01
C LEU A 460 2.51 -3.28 -18.99
N GLU A 461 1.24 -3.50 -18.62
CA GLU A 461 0.85 -4.58 -17.71
C GLU A 461 1.23 -5.97 -18.26
N TYR A 462 1.05 -6.24 -19.56
CA TYR A 462 1.42 -7.53 -20.14
C TYR A 462 2.93 -7.76 -20.12
N VAL A 463 3.72 -6.74 -20.47
CA VAL A 463 5.19 -6.83 -20.47
C VAL A 463 5.74 -6.96 -19.05
N LEU A 464 5.28 -6.10 -18.13
CA LEU A 464 5.76 -6.04 -16.75
C LEU A 464 5.17 -7.12 -15.84
N GLY A 465 3.84 -7.26 -15.86
CA GLY A 465 3.08 -8.05 -14.92
C GLY A 465 2.85 -9.50 -15.34
N PHE A 466 2.99 -9.82 -16.63
CA PHE A 466 2.86 -11.20 -17.11
C PHE A 466 4.18 -11.74 -17.65
N ASN A 467 4.81 -11.10 -18.64
CA ASN A 467 5.98 -11.67 -19.31
C ASN A 467 7.21 -11.69 -18.39
N LEU A 468 7.48 -10.60 -17.65
CA LEU A 468 8.58 -10.59 -16.68
C LEU A 468 8.34 -11.61 -15.55
N ASP A 469 7.11 -11.68 -15.03
CA ASP A 469 6.71 -12.66 -14.00
C ASP A 469 6.87 -14.11 -14.53
N ARG A 470 6.53 -14.39 -15.80
CA ARG A 470 6.72 -15.72 -16.43
C ARG A 470 8.18 -16.16 -16.46
N ARG A 471 9.11 -15.26 -16.80
CA ARG A 471 10.56 -15.56 -16.76
C ARG A 471 11.00 -15.95 -15.35
N MET A 472 10.49 -15.25 -14.33
CA MET A 472 10.75 -15.57 -12.93
C MET A 472 10.14 -16.94 -12.55
N TYR A 473 8.87 -17.19 -12.89
CA TYR A 473 8.20 -18.45 -12.58
C TYR A 473 8.86 -19.67 -13.24
N GLU A 474 9.39 -19.52 -14.45
CA GLU A 474 10.15 -20.57 -15.13
C GLU A 474 11.40 -20.96 -14.32
N VAL A 475 12.15 -19.99 -13.80
CA VAL A 475 13.33 -20.24 -12.97
C VAL A 475 12.97 -20.87 -11.63
N LEU A 476 11.84 -20.45 -11.05
CA LEU A 476 11.33 -20.98 -9.78
C LEU A 476 10.60 -22.33 -9.94
N GLU A 477 10.33 -22.76 -11.16
CA GLU A 477 9.53 -23.95 -11.51
C GLU A 477 8.14 -23.90 -10.85
N CYS A 478 7.44 -22.77 -11.00
CA CYS A 478 6.12 -22.59 -10.39
C CYS A 478 5.15 -21.77 -11.23
N MET A 479 5.21 -21.90 -12.57
CA MET A 479 4.31 -21.20 -13.50
C MET A 479 2.84 -21.43 -13.12
N PRO A 480 2.10 -20.39 -12.71
CA PRO A 480 0.73 -20.57 -12.23
C PRO A 480 -0.28 -20.69 -13.35
N THR A 481 0.02 -20.15 -14.54
CA THR A 481 -0.93 -20.04 -15.65
C THR A 481 -0.22 -20.11 -17.01
N VAL A 482 -0.62 -21.06 -17.84
CA VAL A 482 -0.46 -21.03 -19.30
C VAL A 482 -1.68 -20.31 -19.88
N PRO A 483 -1.54 -19.13 -20.51
CA PRO A 483 -2.69 -18.35 -20.95
C PRO A 483 -3.46 -19.08 -22.05
N GLY A 484 -4.79 -18.98 -22.03
CA GLY A 484 -5.65 -19.52 -23.09
C GLY A 484 -5.36 -18.97 -24.50
N ALA A 485 -4.67 -17.83 -24.60
CA ALA A 485 -4.30 -17.21 -25.87
C ALA A 485 -3.16 -17.94 -26.61
N ILE A 486 -2.24 -18.61 -25.92
CA ILE A 486 -1.13 -19.34 -26.55
C ILE A 486 -0.53 -20.37 -25.58
N GLY A 487 -1.02 -21.61 -25.68
CA GLY A 487 -0.52 -22.73 -24.87
C GLY A 487 -0.40 -24.02 -25.68
N ALA A 488 0.71 -24.74 -25.51
CA ALA A 488 0.87 -26.10 -26.01
C ALA A 488 0.93 -27.09 -24.85
N PHE A 489 0.34 -28.26 -25.03
CA PHE A 489 0.17 -29.28 -24.00
C PHE A 489 0.43 -30.65 -24.59
N ARG A 490 1.07 -31.54 -23.84
CA ARG A 490 1.07 -32.97 -24.17
C ARG A 490 -0.30 -33.54 -23.85
N ARG A 491 -0.84 -34.33 -24.77
CA ARG A 491 -2.14 -34.97 -24.61
C ARG A 491 -2.18 -35.91 -23.41
N ASP A 492 -1.12 -36.69 -23.19
CA ASP A 492 -1.00 -37.59 -22.04
C ASP A 492 -0.95 -36.83 -20.70
N ALA A 493 -0.41 -35.62 -20.69
CA ALA A 493 -0.42 -34.76 -19.52
C ALA A 493 -1.82 -34.23 -19.22
N LEU A 494 -2.59 -33.86 -20.26
CA LEU A 494 -4.01 -33.45 -20.11
C LEU A 494 -4.88 -34.61 -19.63
N THR A 495 -4.71 -35.81 -20.18
CA THR A 495 -5.49 -36.99 -19.76
C THR A 495 -5.13 -37.43 -18.33
N ALA A 496 -3.86 -37.32 -17.93
CA ALA A 496 -3.41 -37.67 -16.57
C ALA A 496 -4.05 -36.82 -15.47
N ILE A 497 -4.47 -35.59 -15.77
CA ILE A 497 -5.17 -34.70 -14.82
C ILE A 497 -6.70 -34.74 -14.97
N GLY A 498 -7.24 -35.63 -15.81
CA GLY A 498 -8.68 -35.77 -16.03
C GLY A 498 -9.28 -34.80 -17.04
N GLY A 499 -8.48 -34.13 -17.86
CA GLY A 499 -8.93 -33.17 -18.87
C GLY A 499 -9.03 -31.72 -18.36
N ILE A 500 -9.88 -30.92 -18.99
CA ILE A 500 -10.10 -29.51 -18.64
C ILE A 500 -11.27 -29.40 -17.66
N SER A 501 -11.00 -28.87 -16.46
CA SER A 501 -12.03 -28.70 -15.41
C SER A 501 -12.88 -27.44 -15.61
N ASP A 502 -14.16 -27.52 -15.25
CA ASP A 502 -15.12 -26.40 -15.23
C ASP A 502 -15.37 -25.86 -13.80
N ASP A 503 -14.60 -26.29 -12.80
CA ASP A 503 -14.76 -25.91 -11.40
C ASP A 503 -14.48 -24.42 -11.13
N THR A 504 -13.65 -23.79 -11.97
CA THR A 504 -13.14 -22.42 -11.76
C THR A 504 -13.41 -21.53 -12.97
N LEU A 505 -13.45 -20.21 -12.75
CA LEU A 505 -13.61 -19.23 -13.84
C LEU A 505 -12.34 -18.98 -14.68
N ALA A 506 -11.20 -19.51 -14.23
CA ALA A 506 -9.90 -19.40 -14.87
C ALA A 506 -9.37 -20.82 -15.11
N GLU A 507 -9.98 -21.49 -16.09
CA GLU A 507 -9.71 -22.89 -16.44
C GLU A 507 -8.25 -23.13 -16.76
N ASP A 508 -7.61 -22.14 -17.37
CA ASP A 508 -6.21 -22.15 -17.78
C ASP A 508 -5.25 -22.19 -16.59
N THR A 509 -5.58 -21.45 -15.53
CA THR A 509 -4.86 -21.40 -14.26
C THR A 509 -5.03 -22.70 -13.49
N ASP A 510 -6.27 -23.19 -13.36
CA ASP A 510 -6.56 -24.47 -12.70
C ASP A 510 -5.84 -25.64 -13.39
N LEU A 511 -5.93 -25.70 -14.72
CA LEU A 511 -5.23 -26.69 -15.55
C LEU A 511 -3.73 -26.68 -15.31
N THR A 512 -3.12 -25.49 -15.31
CA THR A 512 -1.67 -25.33 -15.10
C THR A 512 -1.25 -25.77 -13.70
N MET A 513 -2.02 -25.42 -12.67
CA MET A 513 -1.75 -25.87 -11.29
C MET A 513 -1.90 -27.38 -11.15
N ALA A 514 -2.89 -27.99 -11.80
CA ALA A 514 -3.07 -29.44 -11.80
C ALA A 514 -1.88 -30.18 -12.43
N LEU A 515 -1.32 -29.67 -13.53
CA LEU A 515 -0.11 -30.21 -14.16
C LEU A 515 1.09 -30.22 -13.20
N TRP A 516 1.31 -29.14 -12.46
CA TRP A 516 2.38 -29.08 -11.46
C TRP A 516 2.18 -30.10 -10.34
N ARG A 517 0.93 -30.34 -9.91
CA ARG A 517 0.64 -31.30 -8.85
C ARG A 517 0.92 -32.74 -9.25
N VAL A 518 0.73 -33.09 -10.53
CA VAL A 518 1.14 -34.41 -11.07
C VAL A 518 2.61 -34.47 -11.52
N GLY A 519 3.40 -33.42 -11.22
CA GLY A 519 4.84 -33.39 -11.48
C GLY A 519 5.24 -33.10 -12.92
N ARG A 520 4.30 -32.63 -13.77
CA ARG A 520 4.61 -32.19 -15.13
C ARG A 520 5.10 -30.75 -15.11
N ARG A 521 6.24 -30.50 -15.76
CA ARG A 521 6.85 -29.17 -15.79
C ARG A 521 6.13 -28.29 -16.80
N VAL A 522 6.09 -27.00 -16.49
CA VAL A 522 5.54 -25.95 -17.36
C VAL A 522 6.62 -24.91 -17.61
N VAL A 523 6.88 -24.62 -18.88
CA VAL A 523 7.93 -23.67 -19.30
C VAL A 523 7.37 -22.52 -20.12
N TYR A 524 8.19 -21.49 -20.34
CA TYR A 524 7.81 -20.29 -21.08
C TYR A 524 8.68 -20.15 -22.32
N GLU A 525 8.08 -20.08 -23.51
CA GLU A 525 8.78 -19.83 -24.77
C GLU A 525 8.53 -18.41 -25.27
N GLU A 526 9.46 -17.51 -24.94
CA GLU A 526 9.36 -16.08 -25.19
C GLU A 526 9.27 -15.70 -26.69
N THR A 527 9.76 -16.57 -27.57
CA THR A 527 9.86 -16.33 -29.02
C THR A 527 8.63 -16.80 -29.80
N ALA A 528 7.71 -17.53 -29.17
CA ALA A 528 6.44 -17.92 -29.73
C ALA A 528 5.41 -16.81 -29.45
N ILE A 529 5.18 -15.91 -30.40
CA ILE A 529 4.41 -14.68 -30.19
C ILE A 529 2.98 -14.83 -30.72
N ALA A 530 2.01 -14.41 -29.89
CA ALA A 530 0.61 -14.33 -30.26
C ALA A 530 0.01 -12.96 -29.90
N TRP A 531 -0.75 -12.39 -30.83
CA TRP A 531 -1.37 -11.07 -30.71
C TRP A 531 -2.84 -11.21 -30.34
N THR A 532 -3.23 -10.70 -29.17
CA THR A 532 -4.62 -10.80 -28.64
C THR A 532 -5.24 -9.42 -28.44
N GLU A 533 -6.57 -9.38 -28.35
CA GLU A 533 -7.30 -8.14 -28.07
C GLU A 533 -7.52 -7.91 -26.58
N VAL A 534 -7.28 -6.67 -26.15
CA VAL A 534 -7.55 -6.22 -24.79
C VAL A 534 -8.79 -5.35 -24.70
N PRO A 535 -9.44 -5.27 -23.53
CA PRO A 535 -10.55 -4.36 -23.26
C PRO A 535 -10.31 -2.91 -23.75
N SER A 536 -11.30 -2.32 -24.42
CA SER A 536 -11.23 -0.93 -24.91
C SER A 536 -11.85 0.09 -23.95
N SER A 537 -12.46 -0.36 -22.85
CA SER A 537 -13.06 0.51 -21.82
C SER A 537 -12.76 0.02 -20.40
N LEU A 538 -12.77 0.94 -19.43
CA LEU A 538 -12.53 0.61 -18.00
C LEU A 538 -13.55 -0.40 -17.46
N ARG A 539 -14.80 -0.35 -17.93
CA ARG A 539 -15.85 -1.29 -17.51
C ARG A 539 -15.57 -2.71 -18.01
N GLN A 540 -15.12 -2.86 -19.25
CA GLN A 540 -14.72 -4.16 -19.79
C GLN A 540 -13.46 -4.66 -19.08
N LEU A 541 -12.48 -3.78 -18.84
CA LEU A 541 -11.27 -4.11 -18.10
C LEU A 541 -11.59 -4.64 -16.70
N TRP A 542 -12.46 -3.93 -15.96
CA TRP A 542 -12.90 -4.36 -14.63
C TRP A 542 -13.46 -5.77 -14.65
N ARG A 543 -14.40 -6.05 -15.56
CA ARG A 543 -15.02 -7.39 -15.68
C ARG A 543 -14.01 -8.47 -16.00
N GLN A 544 -13.06 -8.18 -16.89
CA GLN A 544 -12.02 -9.13 -17.27
C GLN A 544 -11.09 -9.41 -16.09
N ARG A 545 -10.50 -8.37 -15.47
CA ARG A 545 -9.57 -8.50 -14.34
C ARG A 545 -10.24 -9.12 -13.12
N TYR A 546 -11.52 -8.82 -12.89
CA TYR A 546 -12.29 -9.44 -11.82
C TYR A 546 -12.48 -10.94 -12.03
N ARG A 547 -12.82 -11.36 -13.26
CA ARG A 547 -12.91 -12.80 -13.60
C ARG A 547 -11.56 -13.49 -13.40
N TRP A 548 -10.47 -12.89 -13.86
CA TRP A 548 -9.13 -13.45 -13.74
C TRP A 548 -8.69 -13.56 -12.29
N CYS A 549 -8.83 -12.48 -11.52
CA CYS A 549 -8.45 -12.45 -10.11
C CYS A 549 -9.27 -13.45 -9.29
N TYR A 550 -10.60 -13.44 -9.45
CA TYR A 550 -11.46 -14.38 -8.74
C TYR A 550 -11.21 -15.84 -9.15
N GLY A 551 -11.07 -16.13 -10.45
CA GLY A 551 -10.75 -17.48 -10.93
C GLY A 551 -9.38 -17.97 -10.44
N THR A 552 -8.40 -17.08 -10.33
CA THR A 552 -7.10 -17.37 -9.72
C THR A 552 -7.26 -17.71 -8.24
N LEU A 553 -8.05 -16.94 -7.48
CA LEU A 553 -8.34 -17.24 -6.06
C LEU A 553 -9.05 -18.60 -5.90
N GLN A 554 -9.98 -18.94 -6.78
CA GLN A 554 -10.64 -20.26 -6.80
C GLN A 554 -9.62 -21.38 -7.02
N SER A 555 -8.72 -21.21 -7.99
CA SER A 555 -7.66 -22.18 -8.31
C SER A 555 -6.67 -22.34 -7.15
N MET A 556 -6.22 -21.23 -6.56
CA MET A 556 -5.38 -21.23 -5.36
C MET A 556 -6.06 -21.97 -4.21
N TRP A 557 -7.36 -21.75 -4.00
CA TRP A 557 -8.12 -22.46 -2.97
C TRP A 557 -8.24 -23.95 -3.26
N LYS A 558 -8.57 -24.33 -4.49
CA LYS A 558 -8.67 -25.74 -4.94
C LYS A 558 -7.35 -26.49 -4.70
N HIS A 559 -6.22 -25.85 -4.95
CA HIS A 559 -4.88 -26.45 -4.83
C HIS A 559 -4.14 -26.10 -3.53
N ARG A 560 -4.80 -25.49 -2.53
CA ARG A 560 -4.16 -24.97 -1.29
C ARG A 560 -3.33 -25.98 -0.50
N HIS A 561 -3.72 -27.26 -0.54
CA HIS A 561 -3.03 -28.33 0.18
C HIS A 561 -1.63 -28.63 -0.37
N ALA A 562 -1.35 -28.21 -1.61
CA ALA A 562 -0.03 -28.35 -2.22
C ALA A 562 1.09 -27.67 -1.41
N VAL A 563 0.79 -26.70 -0.55
CA VAL A 563 1.82 -26.07 0.32
C VAL A 563 2.38 -27.07 1.34
N LEU A 564 1.54 -28.00 1.81
CA LEU A 564 1.86 -28.99 2.85
C LEU A 564 2.36 -30.32 2.25
N GLU A 565 2.15 -30.55 0.96
CA GLU A 565 2.57 -31.76 0.27
C GLU A 565 4.11 -31.83 0.10
N LEU A 566 4.62 -33.06 -0.06
CA LEU A 566 6.01 -33.33 -0.44
C LEU A 566 6.14 -33.46 -1.97
N GLY A 567 7.36 -33.47 -2.47
CA GLY A 567 7.62 -33.65 -3.91
C GLY A 567 7.29 -32.42 -4.79
N PRO A 568 7.00 -32.64 -6.08
CA PRO A 568 6.74 -31.57 -7.05
C PRO A 568 5.57 -30.65 -6.68
N ALA A 569 4.46 -31.23 -6.22
CA ALA A 569 3.29 -30.47 -5.75
C ALA A 569 3.65 -29.55 -4.57
N GLY A 570 4.40 -30.09 -3.60
CA GLY A 570 4.99 -29.35 -2.48
C GLY A 570 5.80 -28.12 -2.89
N ARG A 571 6.67 -28.33 -3.88
CA ARG A 571 7.58 -27.29 -4.41
C ARG A 571 6.80 -26.18 -5.10
N PHE A 572 5.81 -26.55 -5.93
CA PHE A 572 4.89 -25.60 -6.55
C PHE A 572 4.10 -24.83 -5.50
N GLY A 573 3.50 -25.51 -4.50
CA GLY A 573 2.71 -24.88 -3.45
C GLY A 573 3.51 -23.82 -2.67
N ARG A 574 4.68 -24.20 -2.14
CA ARG A 574 5.52 -23.29 -1.32
C ARG A 574 6.13 -22.13 -2.11
N ARG A 575 6.35 -22.27 -3.43
CA ARG A 575 6.93 -21.21 -4.26
C ARG A 575 5.84 -20.39 -4.94
N GLY A 576 5.00 -21.04 -5.74
CA GLY A 576 3.95 -20.44 -6.55
C GLY A 576 2.81 -19.88 -5.71
N LEU A 577 2.14 -20.70 -4.90
CA LEU A 577 0.99 -20.22 -4.13
C LEU A 577 1.38 -19.14 -3.12
N THR A 578 2.51 -19.30 -2.43
CA THR A 578 3.02 -18.25 -1.52
C THR A 578 3.34 -16.96 -2.26
N TYR A 579 3.95 -17.01 -3.45
CA TYR A 579 4.19 -15.81 -4.27
C TYR A 579 2.86 -15.13 -4.66
N LEU A 580 1.89 -15.90 -5.16
CA LEU A 580 0.57 -15.37 -5.52
C LEU A 580 -0.11 -14.71 -4.30
N THR A 581 -0.13 -15.39 -3.15
CA THR A 581 -0.71 -14.85 -1.91
C THR A 581 -0.04 -13.54 -1.49
N LEU A 582 1.28 -13.48 -1.44
CA LEU A 582 1.99 -12.29 -0.97
C LEU A 582 1.89 -11.11 -1.96
N PHE A 583 2.16 -11.37 -3.25
CA PHE A 583 2.38 -10.29 -4.22
C PHE A 583 1.18 -9.98 -5.10
N GLN A 584 0.23 -10.92 -5.30
CA GLN A 584 -0.98 -10.68 -6.07
C GLN A 584 -2.22 -10.45 -5.19
N VAL A 585 -2.20 -10.87 -3.92
CA VAL A 585 -3.32 -10.67 -2.99
C VAL A 585 -2.97 -9.67 -1.89
N VAL A 586 -2.03 -10.00 -0.98
CA VAL A 586 -1.75 -9.19 0.21
C VAL A 586 -1.25 -7.79 -0.16
N LEU A 587 -0.24 -7.69 -1.03
CA LEU A 587 0.35 -6.40 -1.38
C LEU A 587 -0.66 -5.41 -2.02
N PRO A 588 -1.51 -5.80 -3.00
CA PRO A 588 -2.57 -4.93 -3.50
C PRO A 588 -3.62 -4.54 -2.45
N LEU A 589 -3.95 -5.41 -1.48
CA LEU A 589 -4.90 -5.07 -0.41
C LEU A 589 -4.37 -3.94 0.50
N CYS A 590 -3.06 -3.79 0.64
CA CYS A 590 -2.44 -2.70 1.41
C CYS A 590 -2.40 -1.36 0.63
N ALA A 591 -2.53 -1.39 -0.70
CA ALA A 591 -2.33 -0.21 -1.55
C ALA A 591 -3.24 1.00 -1.22
N PRO A 592 -4.54 0.85 -0.90
CA PRO A 592 -5.38 2.00 -0.52
C PRO A 592 -4.86 2.75 0.71
N VAL A 593 -4.30 2.01 1.67
CA VAL A 593 -3.77 2.57 2.92
C VAL A 593 -2.45 3.32 2.64
N VAL A 594 -1.61 2.76 1.75
CA VAL A 594 -0.41 3.44 1.24
C VAL A 594 -0.79 4.77 0.58
N ASP A 595 -1.85 4.79 -0.23
CA ASP A 595 -2.30 6.00 -0.93
C ASP A 595 -2.77 7.09 0.04
N ILE A 596 -3.54 6.73 1.08
CA ILE A 596 -3.96 7.68 2.13
C ILE A 596 -2.75 8.20 2.91
N SER A 597 -1.82 7.33 3.26
CA SER A 597 -0.62 7.70 4.03
C SER A 597 0.30 8.62 3.22
N ALA A 598 0.43 8.37 1.92
CA ALA A 598 1.18 9.25 1.02
C ALA A 598 0.50 10.62 0.89
N LEU A 599 -0.82 10.67 0.76
CA LEU A 599 -1.57 11.94 0.72
C LEU A 599 -1.42 12.72 2.04
N TYR A 600 -1.52 12.02 3.17
CA TYR A 600 -1.28 12.61 4.49
C TYR A 600 0.14 13.21 4.59
N GLY A 601 1.16 12.45 4.19
CA GLY A 601 2.56 12.92 4.22
C GLY A 601 2.81 14.15 3.33
N VAL A 602 2.14 14.24 2.18
CA VAL A 602 2.22 15.42 1.30
C VAL A 602 1.52 16.64 1.89
N CYS A 603 0.35 16.45 2.51
CA CYS A 603 -0.47 17.54 3.05
C CYS A 603 0.00 18.07 4.41
N PHE A 604 0.57 17.22 5.26
CA PHE A 604 0.86 17.53 6.67
C PHE A 604 2.30 17.21 7.11
N GLY A 605 2.99 16.34 6.37
CA GLY A 605 4.40 16.01 6.60
C GLY A 605 5.36 16.97 5.90
N ASP A 606 6.63 16.56 5.80
CA ASP A 606 7.59 17.23 4.93
C ASP A 606 7.28 16.87 3.47
N THR A 607 6.74 17.85 2.73
CA THR A 607 6.38 17.65 1.32
C THR A 607 7.60 17.23 0.49
N GLY A 608 8.80 17.70 0.80
CA GLY A 608 10.02 17.35 0.08
C GLY A 608 10.43 15.89 0.28
N GLU A 609 10.38 15.41 1.52
CA GLU A 609 10.65 14.00 1.85
C GLU A 609 9.60 13.08 1.22
N ALA A 610 8.31 13.42 1.35
CA ALA A 610 7.21 12.66 0.76
C ALA A 610 7.33 12.57 -0.78
N LEU A 611 7.65 13.69 -1.43
CA LEU A 611 7.89 13.74 -2.87
C LEU A 611 9.12 12.91 -3.26
N GLY A 612 10.20 12.97 -2.46
CA GLY A 612 11.42 12.20 -2.67
C GLY A 612 11.18 10.69 -2.64
N VAL A 613 10.45 10.19 -1.65
CA VAL A 613 10.06 8.77 -1.55
C VAL A 613 9.20 8.36 -2.75
N TRP A 614 8.21 9.18 -3.12
CA TRP A 614 7.33 8.91 -4.25
C TRP A 614 8.09 8.86 -5.58
N LEU A 615 8.96 9.84 -5.84
CA LEU A 615 9.83 9.88 -7.02
C LEU A 615 10.81 8.71 -7.05
N GLY A 616 11.36 8.32 -5.90
CA GLY A 616 12.22 7.14 -5.78
C GLY A 616 11.50 5.85 -6.20
N PHE A 617 10.28 5.62 -5.69
CA PHE A 617 9.47 4.46 -6.06
C PHE A 617 9.09 4.46 -7.55
N LEU A 618 8.72 5.63 -8.08
CA LEU A 618 8.44 5.81 -9.50
C LEU A 618 9.67 5.52 -10.37
N ALA A 619 10.85 5.97 -9.95
CA ALA A 619 12.11 5.69 -10.65
C ALA A 619 12.40 4.20 -10.70
N VAL A 620 12.28 3.47 -9.59
CA VAL A 620 12.50 2.01 -9.56
C VAL A 620 11.50 1.29 -10.49
N GLN A 621 10.24 1.70 -10.50
CA GLN A 621 9.24 1.16 -11.44
C GLN A 621 9.61 1.44 -12.90
N LEU A 622 10.02 2.67 -13.22
CA LEU A 622 10.44 3.06 -14.58
C LEU A 622 11.66 2.25 -15.04
N VAL A 623 12.66 2.04 -14.17
CA VAL A 623 13.82 1.20 -14.49
C VAL A 623 13.41 -0.25 -14.75
N THR A 624 12.54 -0.81 -13.90
CA THR A 624 12.05 -2.19 -14.06
C THR A 624 11.24 -2.34 -15.35
N ALA A 625 10.40 -1.36 -15.67
CA ALA A 625 9.63 -1.28 -16.92
C ALA A 625 10.53 -1.18 -18.15
N ALA A 626 11.55 -0.32 -18.09
CA ALA A 626 12.52 -0.20 -19.18
C ALA A 626 13.28 -1.51 -19.40
N TYR A 627 13.63 -2.20 -18.31
CA TYR A 627 14.27 -3.51 -18.37
C TYR A 627 13.36 -4.55 -19.03
N ALA A 628 12.10 -4.66 -18.61
CA ALA A 628 11.14 -5.61 -19.17
C ALA A 628 10.87 -5.35 -20.68
N LEU A 629 10.66 -4.08 -21.05
CA LEU A 629 10.48 -3.70 -22.47
C LEU A 629 11.70 -4.08 -23.32
N ARG A 630 12.92 -3.88 -22.82
CA ARG A 630 14.14 -4.31 -23.52
C ARG A 630 14.21 -5.82 -23.70
N LEU A 631 13.81 -6.60 -22.69
CA LEU A 631 13.79 -8.05 -22.78
C LEU A 631 12.80 -8.55 -23.85
N ASP A 632 11.63 -7.93 -23.95
CA ASP A 632 10.58 -8.30 -24.90
C ASP A 632 10.73 -7.63 -26.29
N ARG A 633 11.84 -6.90 -26.49
CA ARG A 633 12.16 -6.12 -27.71
C ARG A 633 11.07 -5.11 -28.09
N GLU A 634 10.45 -4.49 -27.08
CA GLU A 634 9.41 -3.49 -27.23
C GLU A 634 9.98 -2.06 -27.10
N PRO A 635 9.41 -1.07 -27.81
CA PRO A 635 9.93 0.29 -27.79
C PRO A 635 9.70 0.97 -26.44
N LEU A 636 10.74 1.65 -25.92
CA LEU A 636 10.70 2.35 -24.63
C LEU A 636 9.72 3.54 -24.60
N ARG A 637 9.16 3.92 -25.75
CA ARG A 637 8.14 4.98 -25.86
C ARG A 637 6.91 4.72 -24.98
N ALA A 638 6.61 3.49 -24.58
CA ALA A 638 5.47 3.22 -23.71
C ALA A 638 5.67 3.77 -22.28
N LEU A 639 6.91 4.01 -21.85
CA LEU A 639 7.25 4.40 -20.47
C LEU A 639 6.60 5.70 -20.00
N TRP A 640 6.34 6.67 -20.89
CA TRP A 640 5.71 7.93 -20.49
C TRP A 640 4.30 7.72 -19.92
N ALA A 641 3.63 6.62 -20.28
CA ALA A 641 2.30 6.29 -19.79
C ALA A 641 2.33 5.65 -18.38
N LEU A 642 3.50 5.17 -17.92
CA LEU A 642 3.66 4.47 -16.65
C LEU A 642 3.34 5.36 -15.43
N PRO A 643 3.85 6.60 -15.29
CA PRO A 643 3.49 7.46 -14.17
C PRO A 643 1.98 7.71 -14.06
N LEU A 644 1.28 7.79 -15.20
CA LEU A 644 -0.17 7.98 -15.24
C LEU A 644 -0.96 6.75 -14.76
N GLN A 645 -0.37 5.54 -14.79
CA GLN A 645 -1.01 4.35 -14.24
C GLN A 645 -1.26 4.45 -12.74
N LEU A 646 -0.45 5.24 -12.02
CA LEU A 646 -0.50 5.35 -10.56
C LEU A 646 -1.76 6.05 -10.03
N PHE A 647 -2.52 6.74 -10.89
CA PHE A 647 -3.68 7.55 -10.50
C PHE A 647 -5.04 6.93 -10.84
N VAL A 648 -5.10 6.06 -11.86
CA VAL A 648 -6.36 5.45 -12.32
C VAL A 648 -6.24 3.94 -12.44
N TYR A 649 -5.24 3.48 -13.19
CA TYR A 649 -5.12 2.07 -13.54
C TYR A 649 -4.82 1.20 -12.32
N ARG A 650 -3.87 1.63 -11.48
CA ARG A 650 -3.50 0.93 -10.24
C ARG A 650 -4.68 0.86 -9.26
N GLN A 651 -5.43 1.95 -9.14
CA GLN A 651 -6.62 2.04 -8.29
C GLN A 651 -7.68 1.04 -8.74
N LEU A 652 -7.94 0.99 -10.05
CA LEU A 652 -8.85 -0.02 -10.62
C LEU A 652 -8.40 -1.44 -10.26
N LEU A 653 -7.12 -1.76 -10.43
CA LEU A 653 -6.60 -3.11 -10.18
C LEU A 653 -6.72 -3.53 -8.71
N TYR A 654 -6.31 -2.69 -7.75
CA TYR A 654 -6.43 -3.08 -6.34
C TYR A 654 -7.90 -3.19 -5.91
N LEU A 655 -8.81 -2.36 -6.45
CA LEU A 655 -10.24 -2.46 -6.12
C LEU A 655 -10.84 -3.76 -6.64
N VAL A 656 -10.39 -4.22 -7.82
CA VAL A 656 -10.74 -5.52 -8.36
C VAL A 656 -10.27 -6.65 -7.45
N VAL A 657 -9.05 -6.57 -6.89
CA VAL A 657 -8.53 -7.55 -5.92
C VAL A 657 -9.39 -7.55 -4.66
N ILE A 658 -9.68 -6.39 -4.08
CA ILE A 658 -10.54 -6.26 -2.88
C ILE A 658 -11.92 -6.88 -3.15
N GLN A 659 -12.54 -6.55 -4.29
CA GLN A 659 -13.82 -7.14 -4.66
C GLN A 659 -13.70 -8.68 -4.77
N SER A 660 -12.65 -9.19 -5.41
CA SER A 660 -12.45 -10.64 -5.61
C SER A 660 -12.25 -11.38 -4.29
N VAL A 661 -11.49 -10.82 -3.35
CA VAL A 661 -11.27 -11.37 -2.02
C VAL A 661 -12.58 -11.39 -1.21
N VAL A 662 -13.34 -10.30 -1.21
CA VAL A 662 -14.64 -10.24 -0.53
C VAL A 662 -15.62 -11.27 -1.10
N THR A 663 -15.70 -11.38 -2.43
CA THR A 663 -16.51 -12.39 -3.11
C THR A 663 -16.07 -13.81 -2.74
N ALA A 664 -14.76 -14.06 -2.64
CA ALA A 664 -14.22 -15.37 -2.28
C ALA A 664 -14.57 -15.74 -0.83
N LEU A 665 -14.42 -14.81 0.11
CA LEU A 665 -14.79 -15.01 1.52
C LEU A 665 -16.29 -15.24 1.71
N LEU A 666 -17.13 -14.64 0.87
CA LEU A 666 -18.59 -14.81 0.91
C LEU A 666 -19.08 -16.07 0.15
N GLY A 667 -18.20 -16.79 -0.55
CA GLY A 667 -18.54 -18.02 -1.27
C GLY A 667 -19.48 -17.84 -2.47
N THR A 668 -19.53 -16.65 -3.09
CA THR A 668 -20.49 -16.36 -4.18
C THR A 668 -19.97 -16.85 -5.53
N ARG A 669 -20.73 -17.72 -6.23
CA ARG A 669 -20.42 -18.12 -7.62
C ARG A 669 -20.82 -17.03 -8.61
N LEU A 670 -19.92 -16.68 -9.53
CA LEU A 670 -20.15 -15.66 -10.56
C LEU A 670 -20.55 -16.26 -11.90
N LYS A 671 -21.35 -15.51 -12.67
CA LYS A 671 -21.61 -15.79 -14.09
C LYS A 671 -20.46 -15.29 -14.96
N TRP A 672 -20.24 -15.97 -16.09
CA TRP A 672 -19.41 -15.49 -17.18
C TRP A 672 -19.98 -14.20 -17.78
N HIS A 673 -19.11 -13.25 -18.16
CA HIS A 673 -19.50 -11.93 -18.66
C HIS A 673 -18.88 -11.66 -20.03
N ARG A 674 -19.71 -11.22 -20.98
CA ARG A 674 -19.35 -10.91 -22.37
C ARG A 674 -18.43 -9.69 -22.50
N MET A 675 -17.47 -9.77 -23.42
CA MET A 675 -16.68 -8.63 -23.91
C MET A 675 -17.02 -8.36 -25.38
N GLN A 676 -16.99 -7.10 -25.82
CA GLN A 676 -17.09 -6.75 -27.25
C GLN A 676 -15.67 -6.65 -27.82
N ARG A 677 -15.41 -7.36 -28.91
CA ARG A 677 -14.12 -7.38 -29.63
C ARG A 677 -14.12 -6.35 -30.77
N ALA A 678 -12.92 -5.90 -31.16
CA ALA A 678 -12.71 -4.90 -32.20
C ALA A 678 -12.24 -5.51 -33.54
N GLY A 679 -11.72 -6.75 -33.57
CA GLY A 679 -11.25 -7.43 -34.80
C GLY A 679 -9.91 -6.90 -35.37
N THR A 680 -9.08 -6.30 -34.52
CA THR A 680 -7.87 -5.54 -34.85
C THR A 680 -6.55 -6.28 -34.60
N ALA A 681 -6.58 -7.49 -34.01
CA ALA A 681 -5.38 -8.25 -33.67
C ALA A 681 -4.41 -8.47 -34.86
N ASN A 682 -4.93 -8.66 -36.08
CA ASN A 682 -4.14 -8.89 -37.30
C ASN A 682 -3.42 -7.63 -37.83
N GLN A 683 -3.69 -6.42 -37.32
CA GLN A 683 -3.07 -5.20 -37.82
C GLN A 683 -1.54 -5.19 -37.64
N HIS A 684 -1.02 -5.92 -36.65
CA HIS A 684 0.43 -5.99 -36.38
C HIS A 684 1.18 -6.89 -37.36
N LEU A 685 0.55 -7.92 -37.93
CA LEU A 685 1.16 -8.77 -38.96
C LEU A 685 1.28 -8.07 -40.33
N ARG A 686 0.48 -7.02 -40.56
CA ARG A 686 0.46 -6.26 -41.81
C ARG A 686 1.43 -5.06 -41.83
N GLN A 687 2.12 -4.78 -40.73
CA GLN A 687 3.18 -3.77 -40.68
C GLN A 687 4.48 -4.44 -41.14
N GLU A 688 5.03 -4.02 -42.28
CA GLU A 688 6.33 -4.51 -42.75
C GLU A 688 7.39 -4.36 -41.65
N PRO A 689 8.27 -5.37 -41.45
CA PRO A 689 9.34 -5.25 -40.47
C PRO A 689 10.24 -4.06 -40.81
N ALA A 690 10.62 -3.29 -39.80
CA ALA A 690 11.64 -2.26 -39.98
C ALA A 690 12.92 -2.91 -40.54
N PRO A 691 13.60 -2.29 -41.54
CA PRO A 691 14.79 -2.87 -42.14
C PRO A 691 15.83 -3.15 -41.06
N GLU A 692 16.41 -4.36 -41.11
CA GLU A 692 17.49 -4.75 -40.20
C GLU A 692 18.64 -3.73 -40.30
N PRO A 693 19.23 -3.31 -39.17
CA PRO A 693 20.44 -2.51 -39.23
C PRO A 693 21.54 -3.33 -39.92
N PRO A 694 22.34 -2.72 -40.81
CA PRO A 694 23.32 -3.45 -41.60
C PRO A 694 24.29 -4.23 -40.70
N THR A 695 24.38 -5.52 -40.94
CA THR A 695 25.39 -6.40 -40.34
C THR A 695 26.77 -5.81 -40.59
N ALA A 696 27.51 -5.52 -39.51
CA ALA A 696 28.88 -5.07 -39.59
C ALA A 696 29.70 -6.12 -40.37
N ALA A 697 30.13 -5.74 -41.57
CA ALA A 697 31.08 -6.52 -42.36
C ALA A 697 32.31 -6.81 -41.49
N THR A 698 32.62 -8.09 -41.35
CA THR A 698 33.92 -8.60 -40.92
C THR A 698 35.01 -7.90 -41.72
N LYS A 699 35.76 -7.02 -41.06
CA LYS A 699 37.06 -6.57 -41.57
C LYS A 699 37.99 -7.77 -41.53
N GLU A 700 38.27 -8.32 -42.69
CA GLU A 700 39.47 -9.13 -42.93
C GLU A 700 40.68 -8.29 -42.56
N VAL A 701 41.46 -8.77 -41.60
CA VAL A 701 42.78 -8.24 -41.27
C VAL A 701 43.77 -8.96 -42.16
N TRP A 702 44.30 -8.26 -43.16
CA TRP A 702 45.61 -8.56 -43.72
C TRP A 702 46.63 -7.61 -43.08
N THR A 703 47.79 -8.19 -42.76
CA THR A 703 48.98 -7.67 -42.05
C THR A 703 48.88 -7.55 -40.52
#